data_AF-A0A1J5KGJ5-F1
#
_entry.id   AF-A0A1J5KGJ5-F1
#
_cell.length_a   1.000
_cell.length_b   1.000
_cell.length_c   1.000
_cell.angle_alpha   90.00
_cell.angle_beta   90.00
_cell.angle_gamma   90.00
#
_symmetry.space_group_name_H-M   'P 1'
#
loop_
_entity.id
_entity.type
_entity.pdbx_description
1 polymer ?
#
loop_
_entity_poly.entity_id
_entity_poly.type
_entity_poly.pdbx_seq_one_letter_code
_entity_poly.pdbx_strand_id
1 'polypeptide(L)'
;MYKIILIFLSLTAFAGNEFHHWDKDLAGLQLDMNPLELRNRAGCAKDSLLPTKSAFLMLDNTMAAKAAYRLAKVTGQDSDLVTKSLVKDFRKKILVLTKDIHNKLMTRQLPMLPVIKSTNHVPSRYKAIAQSCFDQSECKKLDSYMSELWKNSNLRESAVSKIIKNYEVDNFHSEDNYFNQKKINGHNRLTCFKLKKFSPLQAHLFGTKPDREVLQKMAESLKKADTFVGSCEDEDDLSSLKVSGYQFDIQGVNEKYWNKEIGFDYWNSVKLYLAWAYRSIDIVKPAHERILKNSNAAQTILFASNGCKSIDTPECSNDYLAKNVLREMGKRDFKKNALDLDVLSPIVEGTQNTLIEDPFTEVNTDILDLAQRENADKWIESLFSNFSRTKAFIKNKLVSALSFYTILDKKVSVQKLNNDLVSYYAKTGLTSSEIKNDLYYLCSEVAMVSHENFSFAKKHINLIKGSGFVDSLDLIFHGQSLEALFDDYEKLMDTTRSFCKSLDQKKIWNNEFTIDKTGYAQWYINKILDKTKIKSTSSEKLKALNKKPYLAYAKTGKVICESPSACIRKSVEHILEVSRASYYASTFWNAKNKTKTSELFNPYAERVACKVYDPWFKSKSIMTNFVSDLSQAAMSAFTPGVIYTKFNLRPGHVTSFDKMVKDGKILFDKKYKKQSVQMELVADFGPLLGVPCAVSVTGKQNYGYDAYHFAGISVGMCSSKEDSEINVYSASEIDAVDPKNGAGCFSCRLNFESVSNSMAYFNYKIGPVYYLVRSFVRLFKGFKDPHNIARDWEINVRHLKNTYRRYGYIPKKCVKALTKGKSCLGSNKEEQAVDFLQQNYDVSIKAEKSTFGKMKFLVNECNAVITVNTNTKTKLSRRDVKIPSSCKIGRK
;
A
#
# COMPACT_ATOMS: atom_id res chain seq x y z
N MET A 1 10.50 -72.22 6.22
CA MET A 1 11.00 -70.82 6.28
C MET A 1 11.68 -70.34 4.99
N TYR A 2 12.58 -71.10 4.36
CA TYR A 2 13.32 -70.65 3.16
C TYR A 2 12.45 -70.35 1.93
N LYS A 3 11.34 -71.09 1.71
CA LYS A 3 10.40 -70.83 0.59
C LYS A 3 9.58 -69.54 0.75
N ILE A 4 9.30 -69.10 1.98
CA ILE A 4 8.54 -67.86 2.24
C ILE A 4 9.43 -66.63 2.04
N ILE A 5 10.72 -66.73 2.38
CA ILE A 5 11.72 -65.67 2.16
C ILE A 5 12.03 -65.51 0.66
N LEU A 6 12.09 -66.61 -0.11
CA LEU A 6 12.26 -66.56 -1.57
C LEU A 6 11.01 -66.04 -2.30
N ILE A 7 9.81 -66.30 -1.79
CA ILE A 7 8.57 -65.73 -2.34
C ILE A 7 8.47 -64.23 -2.02
N PHE A 8 8.91 -63.77 -0.83
CA PHE A 8 9.00 -62.34 -0.52
C PHE A 8 10.13 -61.62 -1.29
N LEU A 9 11.26 -62.28 -1.56
CA LEU A 9 12.36 -61.73 -2.38
C LEU A 9 12.02 -61.71 -3.88
N SER A 10 11.21 -62.64 -4.37
CA SER A 10 10.73 -62.63 -5.77
C SER A 10 9.55 -61.68 -5.98
N LEU A 11 8.63 -61.53 -5.01
CA LEU A 11 7.55 -60.53 -5.08
C LEU A 11 8.07 -59.08 -5.00
N THR A 12 9.20 -58.84 -4.31
CA THR A 12 9.85 -57.52 -4.30
C THR A 12 10.68 -57.24 -5.56
N ALA A 13 11.13 -58.28 -6.28
CA ALA A 13 11.86 -58.13 -7.55
C ALA A 13 10.96 -57.78 -8.74
N PHE A 14 9.68 -58.17 -8.74
CA PHE A 14 8.75 -57.89 -9.84
C PHE A 14 8.00 -56.56 -9.73
N ALA A 15 8.02 -55.87 -8.58
CA ALA A 15 7.29 -54.61 -8.38
C ALA A 15 8.07 -53.33 -8.77
N GLY A 16 9.31 -53.42 -9.30
CA GLY A 16 10.22 -52.27 -9.45
C GLY A 16 10.70 -51.95 -10.88
N ASN A 17 10.14 -52.55 -11.93
CA ASN A 17 10.77 -52.54 -13.25
C ASN A 17 10.16 -51.65 -14.34
N GLU A 18 8.99 -51.05 -14.13
CA GLU A 18 8.36 -50.19 -15.12
C GLU A 18 8.67 -48.70 -14.88
N PHE A 19 8.74 -47.93 -15.97
CA PHE A 19 8.83 -46.47 -15.89
C PHE A 19 7.48 -45.94 -15.44
N HIS A 20 7.48 -45.11 -14.39
CA HIS A 20 6.27 -44.39 -14.02
C HIS A 20 6.09 -43.21 -14.98
N HIS A 21 4.98 -43.19 -15.71
CA HIS A 21 4.70 -42.10 -16.64
C HIS A 21 4.11 -40.88 -15.93
N TRP A 22 4.59 -39.70 -16.31
CA TRP A 22 4.03 -38.42 -15.85
C TRP A 22 2.91 -38.02 -16.78
N ASP A 23 1.93 -37.29 -16.25
CA ASP A 23 0.89 -36.67 -17.06
C ASP A 23 1.52 -35.76 -18.13
N LYS A 24 1.05 -35.93 -19.36
CA LYS A 24 1.53 -35.25 -20.56
C LYS A 24 0.91 -33.86 -20.72
N ASP A 25 -0.27 -33.61 -20.14
CA ASP A 25 -1.05 -32.38 -20.37
C ASP A 25 -0.29 -31.09 -20.02
N LEU A 26 0.64 -31.16 -19.06
CA LEU A 26 1.43 -30.00 -18.60
C LEU A 26 2.90 -30.07 -19.01
N ALA A 27 3.25 -30.99 -19.91
CA ALA A 27 4.64 -31.22 -20.30
C ALA A 27 5.25 -30.06 -21.08
N GLY A 28 4.44 -29.37 -21.91
CA GLY A 28 4.88 -28.24 -22.73
C GLY A 28 4.83 -26.87 -22.03
N LEU A 29 4.23 -26.77 -20.83
CA LEU A 29 4.05 -25.48 -20.17
C LEU A 29 5.38 -24.92 -19.63
N GLN A 30 5.92 -23.91 -20.30
CA GLN A 30 7.09 -23.14 -19.87
C GLN A 30 6.64 -21.89 -19.09
N LEU A 31 6.24 -22.08 -17.83
CA LEU A 31 5.93 -20.98 -16.91
C LEU A 31 7.02 -20.86 -15.85
N ASP A 32 7.80 -19.77 -15.92
CA ASP A 32 8.91 -19.49 -15.01
C ASP A 32 8.66 -18.19 -14.21
N MET A 33 7.63 -18.21 -13.37
CA MET A 33 7.25 -17.11 -12.48
C MET A 33 8.03 -17.18 -11.16
N ASN A 34 8.18 -16.04 -10.50
CA ASN A 34 8.65 -16.02 -9.12
C ASN A 34 7.70 -16.83 -8.22
N PRO A 35 8.21 -17.43 -7.12
CA PRO A 35 7.37 -18.11 -6.15
C PRO A 35 6.25 -17.18 -5.64
N LEU A 36 5.05 -17.71 -5.52
CA LEU A 36 3.91 -16.98 -5.00
C LEU A 36 4.07 -16.86 -3.48
N GLU A 37 4.25 -15.64 -2.99
CA GLU A 37 4.46 -15.33 -1.58
C GLU A 37 3.12 -14.97 -0.92
N LEU A 38 2.44 -15.94 -0.33
CA LEU A 38 1.21 -15.70 0.43
C LEU A 38 1.58 -15.32 1.87
N ARG A 39 0.88 -14.31 2.41
CA ARG A 39 1.12 -13.78 3.76
C ARG A 39 -0.19 -13.59 4.49
N ASN A 40 -0.19 -13.85 5.79
CA ASN A 40 -1.27 -13.34 6.64
C ASN A 40 -1.05 -11.86 6.96
N ARG A 41 -2.01 -11.22 7.65
CA ARG A 41 -1.96 -9.81 8.06
C ARG A 41 -0.59 -9.39 8.65
N ALA A 42 -0.14 -10.06 9.70
CA ALA A 42 1.13 -9.72 10.35
C ALA A 42 2.36 -9.99 9.45
N GLY A 43 2.32 -11.03 8.62
CA GLY A 43 3.37 -11.32 7.63
C GLY A 43 3.44 -10.25 6.54
N CYS A 44 2.29 -9.81 6.05
CA CYS A 44 2.18 -8.75 5.04
C CYS A 44 2.74 -7.43 5.57
N ALA A 45 2.37 -7.06 6.79
CA ALA A 45 2.92 -5.89 7.46
C ALA A 45 4.45 -5.95 7.65
N LYS A 46 5.01 -7.12 7.99
CA LYS A 46 6.47 -7.28 8.09
C LYS A 46 7.17 -7.08 6.73
N ASP A 47 6.59 -7.63 5.67
CA ASP A 47 7.16 -7.57 4.32
C ASP A 47 6.93 -6.21 3.65
N SER A 48 5.97 -5.41 4.14
CA SER A 48 5.65 -4.09 3.58
C SER A 48 6.80 -3.10 3.56
N LEU A 49 7.78 -3.25 4.45
CA LEU A 49 8.99 -2.43 4.49
C LEU A 49 10.10 -2.92 3.56
N LEU A 50 9.90 -4.04 2.86
CA LEU A 50 10.90 -4.66 2.00
C LEU A 50 10.61 -4.37 0.52
N PRO A 51 11.65 -4.26 -0.32
CA PRO A 51 11.48 -4.04 -1.75
C PRO A 51 10.95 -5.28 -2.47
N THR A 52 9.98 -5.10 -3.36
CA THR A 52 9.41 -6.20 -4.16
C THR A 52 10.39 -6.67 -5.25
N LYS A 53 10.39 -7.97 -5.57
CA LYS A 53 11.07 -8.55 -6.74
C LYS A 53 10.14 -8.74 -7.94
N SER A 54 8.86 -8.42 -7.76
CA SER A 54 7.84 -8.54 -8.79
C SER A 54 6.93 -7.32 -8.79
N ALA A 55 6.64 -6.79 -9.98
CA ALA A 55 5.79 -5.62 -10.14
C ALA A 55 4.86 -5.78 -11.33
N PHE A 56 3.65 -5.24 -11.19
CA PHE A 56 2.74 -5.03 -12.31
C PHE A 56 3.07 -3.71 -12.99
N LEU A 57 3.16 -3.73 -14.32
CA LEU A 57 3.19 -2.56 -15.17
C LEU A 57 1.81 -2.44 -15.83
N MET A 58 1.07 -1.39 -15.49
CA MET A 58 -0.23 -1.09 -16.08
C MET A 58 -0.10 0.12 -16.99
N LEU A 59 -0.64 0.01 -18.21
CA LEU A 59 -0.57 1.05 -19.23
C LEU A 59 -1.96 1.59 -19.57
N ASP A 60 -2.04 2.91 -19.69
CA ASP A 60 -3.15 3.64 -20.32
C ASP A 60 -2.71 4.14 -21.70
N ASN A 61 -3.27 3.53 -22.74
CA ASN A 61 -2.97 3.82 -24.14
C ASN A 61 -3.88 4.93 -24.71
N THR A 62 -4.83 5.47 -23.94
CA THR A 62 -5.88 6.37 -24.48
C THR A 62 -5.33 7.65 -25.09
N MET A 63 -4.26 8.22 -24.52
CA MET A 63 -3.60 9.41 -25.08
C MET A 63 -2.94 9.10 -26.43
N ALA A 64 -2.18 8.01 -26.48
CA ALA A 64 -1.52 7.55 -27.71
C ALA A 64 -2.56 7.23 -28.80
N ALA A 65 -3.62 6.51 -28.44
CA ALA A 65 -4.72 6.17 -29.34
C ALA A 65 -5.45 7.41 -29.90
N LYS A 66 -5.72 8.42 -29.07
CA LYS A 66 -6.32 9.69 -29.51
C LYS A 66 -5.41 10.46 -30.46
N ALA A 67 -4.10 10.47 -30.21
CA ALA A 67 -3.13 11.10 -31.09
C ALA A 67 -3.07 10.39 -32.45
N ALA A 68 -3.05 9.05 -32.44
CA ALA A 68 -3.09 8.23 -33.64
C ALA A 68 -4.37 8.48 -34.46
N TYR A 69 -5.53 8.49 -33.80
CA TYR A 69 -6.82 8.73 -34.45
C TYR A 69 -6.87 10.11 -35.12
N ARG A 70 -6.36 11.15 -34.44
CA ARG A 70 -6.27 12.50 -35.01
C ARG A 70 -5.32 12.55 -36.19
N LEU A 71 -4.16 11.90 -36.09
CA LEU A 71 -3.21 11.84 -37.20
C LEU A 71 -3.86 11.20 -38.42
N ALA A 72 -4.48 10.03 -38.24
CA ALA A 72 -5.11 9.29 -39.34
C ALA A 72 -6.20 10.11 -40.04
N LYS A 73 -7.03 10.83 -39.27
CA LYS A 73 -8.02 11.76 -39.84
C LYS A 73 -7.40 12.88 -40.67
N VAL A 74 -6.28 13.43 -40.22
CA VAL A 74 -5.59 14.52 -40.93
C VAL A 74 -4.87 14.01 -42.18
N THR A 75 -4.37 12.77 -42.16
CA THR A 75 -3.62 12.16 -43.27
C THR A 75 -4.49 11.35 -44.24
N GLY A 76 -5.80 11.28 -44.03
CA GLY A 76 -6.72 10.49 -44.86
C GLY A 76 -6.51 8.98 -44.78
N GLN A 77 -5.87 8.49 -43.72
CA GLN A 77 -5.60 7.07 -43.49
C GLN A 77 -6.73 6.42 -42.68
N ASP A 78 -6.82 5.09 -42.73
CA ASP A 78 -7.72 4.32 -41.88
C ASP A 78 -7.37 4.54 -40.39
N SER A 79 -8.31 5.15 -39.67
CA SER A 79 -8.13 5.50 -38.26
C SER A 79 -7.94 4.29 -37.36
N ASP A 80 -8.61 3.18 -37.65
CA ASP A 80 -8.56 1.99 -36.80
C ASP A 80 -7.24 1.26 -36.98
N LEU A 81 -6.77 1.13 -38.22
CA LEU A 81 -5.48 0.51 -38.52
C LEU A 81 -4.31 1.32 -37.92
N VAL A 82 -4.32 2.64 -38.10
CA VAL A 82 -3.27 3.53 -37.55
C VAL A 82 -3.30 3.52 -36.02
N THR A 83 -4.48 3.59 -35.40
CA THR A 83 -4.61 3.50 -33.94
C THR A 83 -4.12 2.16 -33.40
N LYS A 84 -4.51 1.03 -34.00
CA LYS A 84 -4.01 -0.31 -33.61
C LYS A 84 -2.49 -0.41 -33.72
N SER A 85 -1.93 0.03 -34.84
CA SER A 85 -0.47 -0.02 -35.06
C SER A 85 0.30 0.85 -34.05
N LEU A 86 -0.17 2.07 -33.78
CA LEU A 86 0.52 2.96 -32.85
C LEU A 86 0.43 2.46 -31.41
N VAL A 87 -0.71 1.89 -31.00
CA VAL A 87 -0.86 1.27 -29.66
C VAL A 87 0.10 0.09 -29.49
N LYS A 88 0.24 -0.77 -30.51
CA LYS A 88 1.22 -1.86 -30.52
C LYS A 88 2.65 -1.36 -30.37
N ASP A 89 3.00 -0.32 -31.13
CA ASP A 89 4.33 0.30 -31.04
C ASP A 89 4.58 0.97 -29.68
N PHE A 90 3.58 1.62 -29.10
CA PHE A 90 3.66 2.22 -27.76
C PHE A 90 4.00 1.17 -26.69
N ARG A 91 3.27 0.05 -26.68
CA ARG A 91 3.50 -1.04 -25.72
C ARG A 91 4.86 -1.69 -25.93
N LYS A 92 5.19 -2.00 -27.18
CA LYS A 92 6.50 -2.55 -27.56
C LYS A 92 7.64 -1.65 -27.08
N LYS A 93 7.53 -0.33 -27.28
CA LYS A 93 8.55 0.63 -26.84
C LYS A 93 8.79 0.53 -25.33
N ILE A 94 7.73 0.51 -24.52
CA ILE A 94 7.84 0.43 -23.05
C ILE A 94 8.46 -0.89 -22.61
N LEU A 95 8.04 -2.02 -23.18
CA LEU A 95 8.54 -3.34 -22.84
C LEU A 95 10.04 -3.48 -23.19
N VAL A 96 10.43 -3.05 -24.39
CA VAL A 96 11.83 -3.07 -24.84
C VAL A 96 12.71 -2.18 -23.96
N LEU A 97 12.28 -0.95 -23.66
CA LEU A 97 13.03 -0.06 -22.76
C LEU A 97 13.18 -0.63 -21.37
N THR A 98 12.11 -1.19 -20.80
CA THR A 98 12.15 -1.78 -19.45
C THR A 98 13.15 -2.93 -19.40
N LYS A 99 13.16 -3.80 -20.41
CA LYS A 99 14.11 -4.91 -20.55
C LYS A 99 15.55 -4.43 -20.74
N ASP A 100 15.77 -3.42 -21.58
CA ASP A 100 17.10 -2.84 -21.82
C ASP A 100 17.67 -2.16 -20.56
N ILE A 101 16.85 -1.36 -19.87
CA ILE A 101 17.23 -0.73 -18.60
C ILE A 101 17.59 -1.79 -17.56
N HIS A 102 16.75 -2.82 -17.39
CA HIS A 102 17.06 -3.93 -16.49
C HIS A 102 18.41 -4.57 -16.83
N ASN A 103 18.62 -4.93 -18.09
CA ASN A 103 19.86 -5.57 -18.53
C ASN A 103 21.08 -4.68 -18.28
N LYS A 104 20.99 -3.38 -18.58
CA LYS A 104 22.07 -2.42 -18.37
C LYS A 104 22.42 -2.23 -16.90
N LEU A 105 21.42 -2.15 -16.02
CA LEU A 105 21.63 -2.09 -14.56
C LEU A 105 22.30 -3.37 -14.05
N MET A 106 21.79 -4.53 -14.45
CA MET A 106 22.27 -5.83 -13.97
C MET A 106 23.67 -6.18 -14.50
N THR A 107 24.07 -5.65 -15.66
CA THR A 107 25.40 -5.87 -16.27
C THR A 107 26.41 -4.75 -15.97
N ARG A 108 26.08 -3.86 -15.02
CA ARG A 108 26.92 -2.72 -14.61
C ARG A 108 27.24 -1.72 -15.73
N GLN A 109 26.40 -1.66 -16.77
CA GLN A 109 26.53 -0.68 -17.85
C GLN A 109 25.90 0.66 -17.50
N LEU A 110 24.85 0.63 -16.69
CA LEU A 110 24.27 1.82 -16.06
C LEU A 110 24.50 1.78 -14.55
N PRO A 111 24.83 2.92 -13.93
CA PRO A 111 24.83 3.03 -12.48
C PRO A 111 23.39 3.10 -11.97
N MET A 112 23.21 2.65 -10.73
CA MET A 112 22.00 2.88 -9.98
C MET A 112 21.93 4.34 -9.51
N LEU A 113 20.73 4.89 -9.60
CA LEU A 113 20.35 6.20 -9.09
C LEU A 113 19.61 5.95 -7.78
N PRO A 114 20.31 5.99 -6.63
CA PRO A 114 19.73 5.60 -5.36
C PRO A 114 18.62 6.55 -4.91
N VAL A 115 17.81 6.09 -3.96
CA VAL A 115 16.90 6.97 -3.24
C VAL A 115 17.73 7.96 -2.42
N ILE A 116 17.30 9.21 -2.29
CA ILE A 116 18.06 10.27 -1.58
C ILE A 116 18.38 9.88 -0.12
N LYS A 117 17.52 9.07 0.51
CA LYS A 117 17.68 8.54 1.87
C LYS A 117 18.27 7.11 1.90
N SER A 118 18.86 6.65 0.80
CA SER A 118 19.48 5.31 0.75
C SER A 118 20.61 5.21 1.76
N THR A 119 20.85 3.99 2.24
CA THR A 119 22.03 3.66 3.05
C THR A 119 23.30 3.55 2.20
N ASN A 120 23.15 3.38 0.89
CA ASN A 120 24.25 3.35 -0.06
C ASN A 120 24.72 4.77 -0.39
N HIS A 121 25.93 4.90 -0.92
CA HIS A 121 26.43 6.18 -1.41
C HIS A 121 25.47 6.84 -2.41
N VAL A 122 25.05 8.08 -2.12
CA VAL A 122 24.24 8.90 -3.01
C VAL A 122 25.14 9.91 -3.70
N PRO A 123 25.31 9.84 -5.03
CA PRO A 123 26.19 10.77 -5.73
C PRO A 123 25.79 12.23 -5.55
N SER A 124 26.76 13.12 -5.38
CA SER A 124 26.51 14.48 -4.90
C SER A 124 25.83 15.35 -5.96
N ARG A 125 26.25 15.25 -7.23
CA ARG A 125 25.63 15.99 -8.34
C ARG A 125 24.22 15.46 -8.59
N TYR A 126 24.01 14.14 -8.58
CA TYR A 126 22.67 13.54 -8.63
C TYR A 126 21.78 14.02 -7.49
N LYS A 127 22.25 14.04 -6.23
CA LYS A 127 21.47 14.49 -5.09
C LYS A 127 20.98 15.93 -5.27
N ALA A 128 21.87 16.83 -5.69
CA ALA A 128 21.53 18.23 -5.93
C ALA A 128 20.51 18.39 -7.09
N ILE A 129 20.67 17.62 -8.18
CA ILE A 129 19.72 17.62 -9.31
C ILE A 129 18.36 17.06 -8.86
N ALA A 130 18.35 15.92 -8.16
CA ALA A 130 17.13 15.27 -7.71
C ALA A 130 16.32 16.14 -6.73
N GLN A 131 17.00 16.90 -5.85
CA GLN A 131 16.37 17.85 -4.94
C GLN A 131 15.83 19.07 -5.68
N SER A 132 16.59 19.66 -6.61
CA SER A 132 16.16 20.85 -7.36
C SER A 132 15.06 20.58 -8.40
N CYS A 133 14.92 19.33 -8.85
CA CYS A 133 13.98 18.94 -9.90
C CYS A 133 12.73 18.22 -9.41
N PHE A 134 12.52 18.14 -8.10
CA PHE A 134 11.38 17.44 -7.50
C PHE A 134 10.04 18.09 -7.87
N ASP A 135 10.00 19.43 -7.94
CA ASP A 135 8.78 20.21 -8.18
C ASP A 135 8.65 20.76 -9.60
N GLN A 136 9.59 20.43 -10.49
CA GLN A 136 9.60 20.98 -11.86
C GLN A 136 8.88 20.06 -12.84
N SER A 137 8.01 20.66 -13.66
CA SER A 137 7.31 19.97 -14.76
C SER A 137 8.30 19.41 -15.79
N GLU A 138 9.42 20.10 -16.04
CA GLU A 138 10.54 19.68 -16.90
C GLU A 138 11.89 20.02 -16.24
N CYS A 139 12.81 19.06 -16.17
CA CYS A 139 14.14 19.27 -15.60
C CYS A 139 15.23 18.98 -16.63
N LYS A 140 15.65 20.02 -17.36
CA LYS A 140 16.72 19.93 -18.36
C LYS A 140 18.05 19.42 -17.78
N LYS A 141 18.36 19.77 -16.53
CA LYS A 141 19.58 19.32 -15.83
C LYS A 141 19.60 17.80 -15.64
N LEU A 142 18.47 17.23 -15.22
CA LEU A 142 18.31 15.78 -15.09
C LEU A 142 18.31 15.12 -16.46
N ASP A 143 17.61 15.66 -17.46
CA ASP A 143 17.59 15.08 -18.80
C ASP A 143 19.01 15.03 -19.42
N SER A 144 19.82 16.08 -19.23
CA SER A 144 21.23 16.10 -19.65
C SER A 144 22.08 15.07 -18.90
N TYR A 145 21.95 15.02 -17.57
CA TYR A 145 22.65 14.05 -16.72
C TYR A 145 22.34 12.60 -17.13
N MET A 146 21.06 12.28 -17.35
CA MET A 146 20.63 10.94 -17.78
C MET A 146 21.14 10.60 -19.18
N SER A 147 21.20 11.60 -20.07
CA SER A 147 21.76 11.42 -21.42
C SER A 147 23.24 11.06 -21.40
N GLU A 148 24.01 11.68 -20.51
CA GLU A 148 25.44 11.41 -20.34
C GLU A 148 25.68 9.96 -19.88
N LEU A 149 24.98 9.53 -18.82
CA LEU A 149 25.04 8.15 -18.31
C LEU A 149 24.59 7.11 -19.36
N TRP A 150 23.51 7.42 -20.10
CA TRP A 150 23.02 6.51 -21.14
C TRP A 150 24.02 6.38 -22.30
N LYS A 151 24.64 7.47 -22.72
CA LYS A 151 25.68 7.47 -23.76
C LYS A 151 26.85 6.57 -23.35
N ASN A 152 27.33 6.69 -22.12
CA ASN A 152 28.39 5.84 -21.57
C ASN A 152 28.00 4.35 -21.60
N SER A 153 26.73 4.04 -21.28
CA SER A 153 26.24 2.66 -21.29
C SER A 153 26.30 2.00 -22.68
N ASN A 154 26.23 2.79 -23.77
CA ASN A 154 26.22 2.32 -25.15
C ASN A 154 27.62 2.19 -25.78
N LEU A 155 28.67 2.60 -25.06
CA LEU A 155 30.03 2.44 -25.55
C LEU A 155 30.37 0.95 -25.74
N ARG A 156 31.16 0.63 -26.77
CA ARG A 156 31.67 -0.72 -27.02
C ARG A 156 32.91 -0.99 -26.17
N GLU A 157 32.77 -0.83 -24.86
CA GLU A 157 33.85 -0.93 -23.89
C GLU A 157 33.52 -1.95 -22.80
N SER A 158 34.54 -2.37 -22.04
CA SER A 158 34.37 -3.25 -20.89
C SER A 158 33.51 -2.59 -19.81
N ALA A 159 32.83 -3.39 -18.98
CA ALA A 159 32.02 -2.86 -17.88
C ALA A 159 32.86 -1.99 -16.91
N VAL A 160 34.12 -2.35 -16.68
CA VAL A 160 35.04 -1.57 -15.83
C VAL A 160 35.31 -0.19 -16.43
N SER A 161 35.59 -0.12 -17.72
CA SER A 161 35.83 1.17 -18.40
C SER A 161 34.60 2.07 -18.37
N LYS A 162 33.39 1.50 -18.54
CA LYS A 162 32.13 2.24 -18.39
C LYS A 162 31.92 2.78 -16.97
N ILE A 163 32.28 1.99 -15.95
CA ILE A 163 32.21 2.43 -14.54
C ILE A 163 33.13 3.63 -14.30
N ILE A 164 34.36 3.59 -14.82
CA ILE A 164 35.32 4.70 -14.70
C ILE A 164 34.75 5.97 -15.37
N LYS A 165 34.20 5.85 -16.58
CA LYS A 165 33.58 6.99 -17.26
C LYS A 165 32.40 7.57 -16.49
N ASN A 166 31.56 6.72 -15.90
CA ASN A 166 30.47 7.21 -15.07
C ASN A 166 30.98 7.87 -13.78
N TYR A 167 32.12 7.42 -13.22
CA TYR A 167 32.77 8.08 -12.09
C TYR A 167 33.22 9.52 -12.42
N GLU A 168 33.57 9.80 -13.68
CA GLU A 168 33.87 11.16 -14.16
C GLU A 168 32.62 12.04 -14.26
N VAL A 169 31.46 11.45 -14.55
CA VAL A 169 30.17 12.16 -14.61
C VAL A 169 29.69 12.58 -13.22
N ASP A 170 29.85 11.69 -12.25
CA ASP A 170 29.50 11.86 -10.85
C ASP A 170 30.23 10.80 -10.01
N ASN A 171 30.34 11.01 -8.70
CA ASN A 171 31.13 10.14 -7.81
C ASN A 171 30.47 8.78 -7.51
N PHE A 172 30.20 7.95 -8.53
CA PHE A 172 29.59 6.61 -8.38
C PHE A 172 30.58 5.58 -7.82
N HIS A 173 30.26 5.01 -6.68
CA HIS A 173 31.04 3.93 -6.07
C HIS A 173 30.70 2.57 -6.68
N SER A 174 31.73 1.79 -7.02
CA SER A 174 31.56 0.55 -7.79
C SER A 174 30.85 -0.59 -7.04
N GLU A 175 30.86 -0.58 -5.71
CA GLU A 175 30.16 -1.54 -4.84
C GLU A 175 28.74 -1.09 -4.48
N ASP A 176 28.55 0.23 -4.27
CA ASP A 176 27.29 0.78 -3.76
C ASP A 176 26.30 1.16 -4.88
N ASN A 177 26.82 1.61 -6.02
CA ASN A 177 26.00 2.10 -7.14
C ASN A 177 25.90 1.12 -8.30
N TYR A 178 26.45 -0.09 -8.18
CA TYR A 178 26.35 -1.13 -9.21
C TYR A 178 26.01 -2.48 -8.60
N PHE A 179 25.35 -3.36 -9.37
CA PHE A 179 25.04 -4.70 -8.90
C PHE A 179 26.30 -5.51 -8.63
N ASN A 180 26.38 -6.07 -7.41
CA ASN A 180 27.43 -7.01 -7.06
C ASN A 180 27.17 -8.37 -7.71
N GLN A 181 27.97 -8.71 -8.72
CA GLN A 181 27.84 -9.95 -9.50
C GLN A 181 28.00 -11.22 -8.65
N LYS A 182 28.73 -11.16 -7.53
CA LYS A 182 28.87 -12.30 -6.60
C LYS A 182 27.59 -12.61 -5.83
N LYS A 183 26.64 -11.67 -5.78
CA LYS A 183 25.33 -11.79 -5.11
C LYS A 183 24.21 -12.19 -6.08
N ILE A 184 24.55 -12.45 -7.34
CA ILE A 184 23.64 -12.95 -8.37
C ILE A 184 23.87 -14.45 -8.54
N ASN A 185 22.81 -15.23 -8.41
CA ASN A 185 22.80 -16.68 -8.54
C ASN A 185 22.24 -17.09 -9.91
N GLY A 186 23.01 -17.85 -10.69
CA GLY A 186 22.55 -18.42 -11.97
C GLY A 186 22.41 -17.40 -13.09
N HIS A 187 21.53 -17.69 -14.07
CA HIS A 187 21.20 -16.75 -15.15
C HIS A 187 20.15 -15.76 -14.64
N ASN A 188 20.57 -14.53 -14.36
CA ASN A 188 19.67 -13.43 -14.03
C ASN A 188 18.75 -13.13 -15.23
N ARG A 189 17.45 -13.23 -15.02
CA ARG A 189 16.42 -13.06 -16.05
C ARG A 189 15.31 -12.18 -15.50
N LEU A 190 14.94 -11.18 -16.28
CA LEU A 190 13.65 -10.51 -16.16
C LEU A 190 12.64 -11.32 -16.95
N THR A 191 11.75 -12.03 -16.25
CA THR A 191 10.61 -12.68 -16.90
C THR A 191 9.45 -11.70 -16.97
N CYS A 192 8.71 -11.75 -18.09
CA CYS A 192 7.60 -10.85 -18.37
C CYS A 192 6.40 -11.66 -18.82
N PHE A 193 5.24 -11.40 -18.20
CA PHE A 193 3.97 -12.04 -18.52
C PHE A 193 2.91 -10.98 -18.82
N LYS A 194 2.21 -11.10 -19.95
CA LYS A 194 1.02 -10.30 -20.23
C LYS A 194 -0.14 -10.82 -19.38
N LEU A 195 -0.77 -9.94 -18.61
CA LEU A 195 -1.86 -10.31 -17.70
C LEU A 195 -3.20 -10.26 -18.44
N LYS A 196 -3.81 -11.42 -18.71
CA LYS A 196 -5.14 -11.51 -19.34
C LYS A 196 -6.24 -11.54 -18.29
N LYS A 197 -6.03 -12.26 -17.18
CA LYS A 197 -6.98 -12.39 -16.08
C LYS A 197 -6.27 -12.70 -14.76
N PHE A 198 -6.71 -12.06 -13.68
CA PHE A 198 -6.29 -12.43 -12.33
C PHE A 198 -6.83 -13.83 -11.99
N SER A 199 -5.93 -14.75 -11.69
CA SER A 199 -6.22 -16.19 -11.58
C SER A 199 -5.63 -16.77 -10.31
N PRO A 200 -5.83 -18.07 -9.99
CA PRO A 200 -5.11 -18.71 -8.90
C PRO A 200 -3.57 -18.60 -9.00
N LEU A 201 -3.00 -18.24 -10.16
CA LEU A 201 -1.57 -17.92 -10.32
C LEU A 201 -1.17 -16.54 -9.75
N GLN A 202 -2.15 -15.72 -9.34
CA GLN A 202 -1.98 -14.48 -8.59
C GLN A 202 -2.73 -14.55 -7.25
N ALA A 203 -2.98 -15.76 -6.71
CA ALA A 203 -3.77 -15.93 -5.51
C ALA A 203 -3.18 -15.24 -4.28
N HIS A 204 -1.89 -14.90 -4.24
CA HIS A 204 -1.32 -14.11 -3.14
C HIS A 204 -1.92 -12.69 -3.04
N LEU A 205 -2.65 -12.22 -4.06
CA LEU A 205 -3.36 -10.94 -4.04
C LEU A 205 -4.76 -11.03 -3.41
N PHE A 206 -5.37 -12.22 -3.37
CA PHE A 206 -6.80 -12.39 -2.99
C PHE A 206 -7.13 -13.73 -2.31
N GLY A 207 -6.11 -14.50 -1.92
CA GLY A 207 -6.24 -15.89 -1.48
C GLY A 207 -5.79 -16.09 -0.05
N THR A 208 -6.46 -17.00 0.65
CA THR A 208 -6.22 -17.35 2.05
C THR A 208 -5.10 -18.37 2.19
N LYS A 209 -4.84 -18.81 3.44
CA LYS A 209 -3.88 -19.87 3.76
C LYS A 209 -4.03 -21.04 2.78
N PRO A 210 -2.98 -21.40 2.02
CA PRO A 210 -3.08 -22.43 1.01
C PRO A 210 -3.28 -23.80 1.67
N ASP A 211 -4.41 -24.42 1.39
CA ASP A 211 -4.71 -25.80 1.75
C ASP A 211 -4.64 -26.71 0.52
N ARG A 212 -5.03 -27.99 0.68
CA ARG A 212 -5.00 -28.94 -0.42
C ARG A 212 -5.90 -28.51 -1.57
N GLU A 213 -7.07 -27.96 -1.29
CA GLU A 213 -8.06 -27.60 -2.32
C GLU A 213 -7.60 -26.37 -3.10
N VAL A 214 -7.01 -25.39 -2.42
CA VAL A 214 -6.38 -24.23 -3.05
C VAL A 214 -5.23 -24.67 -3.97
N LEU A 215 -4.33 -25.53 -3.47
CA LEU A 215 -3.21 -26.06 -4.27
C LEU A 215 -3.70 -26.88 -5.48
N GLN A 216 -4.76 -27.67 -5.30
CA GLN A 216 -5.40 -28.42 -6.37
C GLN A 216 -5.96 -27.48 -7.44
N LYS A 217 -6.73 -26.45 -7.06
CA LYS A 217 -7.27 -25.44 -7.99
C LYS A 217 -6.18 -24.68 -8.73
N MET A 218 -5.08 -24.34 -8.03
CA MET A 218 -3.90 -23.72 -8.66
C MET A 218 -3.28 -24.64 -9.70
N ALA A 219 -3.10 -25.93 -9.37
CA ALA A 219 -2.53 -26.91 -10.29
C ALA A 219 -3.42 -27.15 -11.51
N GLU A 220 -4.73 -27.25 -11.33
CA GLU A 220 -5.70 -27.36 -12.44
C GLU A 220 -5.70 -26.12 -13.33
N SER A 221 -5.54 -24.93 -12.75
CA SER A 221 -5.45 -23.68 -13.50
C SER A 221 -4.23 -23.61 -14.41
N LEU A 222 -3.16 -24.36 -14.11
CA LEU A 222 -1.99 -24.45 -15.00
C LEU A 222 -2.34 -25.08 -16.35
N LYS A 223 -3.34 -25.98 -16.43
CA LYS A 223 -3.80 -26.54 -17.72
C LYS A 223 -4.37 -25.48 -18.66
N LYS A 224 -4.81 -24.35 -18.10
CA LYS A 224 -5.39 -23.22 -18.82
C LYS A 224 -4.54 -21.95 -18.66
N ALA A 225 -3.23 -22.08 -18.41
CA ALA A 225 -2.35 -20.94 -18.13
C ALA A 225 -2.45 -19.85 -19.21
N ASP A 226 -2.56 -20.22 -20.48
CA ASP A 226 -2.65 -19.30 -21.62
C ASP A 226 -3.91 -18.42 -21.61
N THR A 227 -4.93 -18.80 -20.84
CA THR A 227 -6.15 -18.00 -20.62
C THR A 227 -5.94 -16.90 -19.57
N PHE A 228 -4.94 -17.05 -18.69
CA PHE A 228 -4.66 -16.16 -17.57
C PHE A 228 -3.46 -15.25 -17.83
N VAL A 229 -2.40 -15.82 -18.40
CA VAL A 229 -1.13 -15.16 -18.71
C VAL A 229 -0.72 -15.46 -20.15
N GLY A 230 -0.05 -14.52 -20.80
CA GLY A 230 0.52 -14.70 -22.14
C GLY A 230 1.94 -14.17 -22.23
N SER A 231 2.57 -14.33 -23.39
CA SER A 231 3.86 -13.71 -23.67
C SER A 231 3.72 -12.19 -23.73
N CYS A 232 4.75 -11.46 -23.28
CA CYS A 232 4.84 -10.02 -23.50
C CYS A 232 5.17 -9.65 -24.95
N GLU A 233 5.65 -10.60 -25.75
CA GLU A 233 6.00 -10.39 -27.16
C GLU A 233 4.79 -10.65 -28.09
N ASP A 234 3.74 -11.32 -27.60
CA ASP A 234 2.49 -11.61 -28.33
C ASP A 234 1.52 -10.40 -28.27
N GLU A 235 1.80 -9.42 -29.12
CA GLU A 235 0.98 -8.21 -29.32
C GLU A 235 -0.07 -8.36 -30.44
N ASP A 236 -0.14 -9.51 -31.12
CA ASP A 236 -1.04 -9.70 -32.27
C ASP A 236 -2.52 -9.82 -31.88
N ASP A 237 -2.81 -10.16 -30.62
CA ASP A 237 -4.17 -10.15 -30.06
C ASP A 237 -4.32 -9.00 -29.05
N LEU A 238 -4.75 -7.85 -29.55
CA LEU A 238 -5.03 -6.64 -28.76
C LEU A 238 -6.43 -6.77 -28.12
N SER A 239 -6.55 -7.56 -27.05
CA SER A 239 -7.78 -7.74 -26.26
C SER A 239 -8.46 -6.44 -25.83
N SER A 240 -7.65 -5.39 -25.59
CA SER A 240 -8.09 -4.02 -25.35
C SER A 240 -7.15 -3.06 -26.06
N LEU A 241 -7.69 -2.01 -26.68
CA LEU A 241 -6.90 -0.89 -27.22
C LEU A 241 -6.63 0.19 -26.18
N LYS A 242 -7.42 0.25 -25.10
CA LYS A 242 -7.35 1.32 -24.11
C LYS A 242 -6.28 1.06 -23.07
N VAL A 243 -6.14 -0.17 -22.61
CA VAL A 243 -5.25 -0.52 -21.49
C VAL A 243 -4.55 -1.84 -21.72
N SER A 244 -3.48 -2.10 -20.96
CA SER A 244 -2.82 -3.40 -20.88
C SER A 244 -2.08 -3.56 -19.55
N GLY A 245 -2.03 -4.79 -19.03
CA GLY A 245 -1.27 -5.13 -17.82
C GLY A 245 -0.17 -6.15 -18.10
N TYR A 246 0.99 -5.95 -17.48
CA TYR A 246 2.12 -6.87 -17.52
C TYR A 246 2.62 -7.15 -16.11
N GLN A 247 3.14 -8.35 -15.88
CA GLN A 247 3.85 -8.74 -14.66
C GLN A 247 5.32 -8.92 -15.00
N PHE A 248 6.19 -8.22 -14.27
CA PHE A 248 7.65 -8.36 -14.35
C PHE A 248 8.17 -9.04 -13.10
N ASP A 249 8.95 -10.10 -13.29
CA ASP A 249 9.56 -10.88 -12.22
C ASP A 249 11.08 -10.87 -12.37
N ILE A 250 11.77 -10.44 -11.31
CA ILE A 250 13.23 -10.40 -11.24
C ILE A 250 13.71 -11.68 -10.56
N GLN A 251 14.50 -12.48 -11.27
CA GLN A 251 15.03 -13.76 -10.80
C GLN A 251 16.53 -13.75 -10.59
N GLY A 252 17.04 -14.70 -9.79
CA GLY A 252 18.48 -14.88 -9.63
C GLY A 252 19.17 -13.89 -8.70
N VAL A 253 18.45 -13.00 -7.99
CA VAL A 253 19.07 -12.08 -7.02
C VAL A 253 18.94 -12.62 -5.59
N ASN A 254 20.06 -12.64 -4.86
CA ASN A 254 20.07 -13.00 -3.44
C ASN A 254 19.08 -12.15 -2.63
N GLU A 255 18.23 -12.79 -1.84
CA GLU A 255 17.16 -12.10 -1.11
C GLU A 255 17.67 -11.14 -0.03
N LYS A 256 18.71 -11.50 0.72
CA LYS A 256 19.27 -10.63 1.76
C LYS A 256 19.87 -9.36 1.15
N TYR A 257 20.59 -9.51 0.02
CA TYR A 257 21.14 -8.39 -0.74
C TYR A 257 20.03 -7.49 -1.29
N TRP A 258 19.01 -8.09 -1.93
CA TRP A 258 17.86 -7.35 -2.44
C TRP A 258 17.14 -6.54 -1.36
N ASN A 259 16.82 -7.19 -0.24
CA ASN A 259 15.99 -6.62 0.81
C ASN A 259 16.68 -5.52 1.62
N LYS A 260 18.02 -5.58 1.75
CA LYS A 260 18.77 -4.66 2.63
C LYS A 260 19.56 -3.59 1.91
N GLU A 261 20.05 -3.89 0.70
CA GLU A 261 21.04 -3.04 0.05
C GLU A 261 20.48 -2.40 -1.22
N ILE A 262 19.88 -3.18 -2.13
CA ILE A 262 19.74 -2.70 -3.52
C ILE A 262 18.31 -2.54 -4.07
N GLY A 263 17.30 -3.20 -3.50
CA GLY A 263 15.99 -3.33 -4.15
C GLY A 263 15.24 -2.01 -4.38
N PHE A 264 15.26 -1.08 -3.41
CA PHE A 264 14.61 0.23 -3.57
C PHE A 264 15.38 1.14 -4.54
N ASP A 265 16.71 1.09 -4.52
CA ASP A 265 17.57 1.85 -5.43
C ASP A 265 17.41 1.37 -6.88
N TYR A 266 17.27 0.06 -7.09
CA TYR A 266 16.93 -0.52 -8.38
C TYR A 266 15.62 0.04 -8.92
N TRP A 267 14.53 -0.02 -8.14
CA TRP A 267 13.23 0.47 -8.61
C TRP A 267 13.24 1.98 -8.84
N ASN A 268 13.94 2.75 -8.01
CA ASN A 268 14.11 4.18 -8.24
C ASN A 268 14.82 4.46 -9.58
N SER A 269 15.88 3.70 -9.86
CA SER A 269 16.64 3.78 -11.12
C SER A 269 15.77 3.46 -12.33
N VAL A 270 15.05 2.33 -12.31
CA VAL A 270 14.16 1.91 -13.41
C VAL A 270 13.16 3.00 -13.76
N LYS A 271 12.56 3.63 -12.75
CA LYS A 271 11.55 4.68 -12.95
C LYS A 271 12.11 5.97 -13.56
N LEU A 272 13.32 6.37 -13.15
CA LEU A 272 13.99 7.55 -13.68
C LEU A 272 14.47 7.31 -15.12
N TYR A 273 15.18 6.19 -15.35
CA TYR A 273 15.65 5.83 -16.69
C TYR A 273 14.49 5.61 -17.65
N LEU A 274 13.39 4.97 -17.25
CA LEU A 274 12.26 4.72 -18.14
C LEU A 274 11.55 6.02 -18.53
N ALA A 275 11.34 6.93 -17.57
CA ALA A 275 10.70 8.23 -17.84
C ALA A 275 11.54 9.10 -18.80
N TRP A 276 12.87 9.05 -18.66
CA TRP A 276 13.79 9.74 -19.58
C TRP A 276 13.89 9.02 -20.94
N ALA A 277 14.21 7.73 -20.95
CA ALA A 277 14.49 6.97 -22.16
C ALA A 277 13.27 6.88 -23.09
N TYR A 278 12.05 6.84 -22.53
CA TYR A 278 10.84 6.88 -23.34
C TYR A 278 10.72 8.18 -24.17
N ARG A 279 11.21 9.31 -23.66
CA ARG A 279 11.19 10.60 -24.38
C ARG A 279 12.41 10.75 -25.31
N SER A 280 13.53 10.15 -24.95
CA SER A 280 14.81 10.42 -25.60
C SER A 280 15.23 9.37 -26.63
N ILE A 281 14.89 8.09 -26.41
CA ILE A 281 15.38 6.97 -27.23
C ILE A 281 14.37 6.57 -28.30
N ASP A 282 14.85 6.37 -29.52
CA ASP A 282 14.09 5.90 -30.68
C ASP A 282 14.11 4.36 -30.76
N ILE A 283 12.95 3.72 -30.88
CA ILE A 283 12.81 2.24 -30.89
C ILE A 283 11.84 1.77 -31.97
N VAL A 284 10.81 2.57 -32.27
CA VAL A 284 9.75 2.20 -33.22
C VAL A 284 9.83 3.05 -34.48
N LYS A 285 8.83 2.93 -35.35
CA LYS A 285 8.81 3.65 -36.64
C LYS A 285 8.94 5.17 -36.44
N PRO A 286 9.75 5.89 -37.25
CA PRO A 286 10.03 7.31 -37.05
C PRO A 286 8.79 8.22 -36.92
N ALA A 287 7.73 7.95 -37.69
CA ALA A 287 6.48 8.73 -37.64
C ALA A 287 5.74 8.57 -36.29
N HIS A 288 5.65 7.35 -35.77
CA HIS A 288 5.04 7.08 -34.47
C HIS A 288 5.92 7.58 -33.33
N GLU A 289 7.23 7.44 -33.47
CA GLU A 289 8.23 7.86 -32.51
C GLU A 289 8.08 9.34 -32.10
N ARG A 290 7.90 10.23 -33.08
CA ARG A 290 7.64 11.67 -32.82
C ARG A 290 6.37 11.89 -32.01
N ILE A 291 5.31 11.11 -32.25
CA ILE A 291 4.04 11.20 -31.51
C ILE A 291 4.23 10.66 -30.08
N LEU A 292 4.89 9.52 -29.94
CA LEU A 292 5.13 8.87 -28.66
C LEU A 292 6.02 9.73 -27.75
N LYS A 293 7.10 10.32 -28.27
CA LYS A 293 7.97 11.23 -27.50
C LYS A 293 7.23 12.45 -26.95
N ASN A 294 6.23 12.95 -27.68
CA ASN A 294 5.38 14.06 -27.26
C ASN A 294 4.26 13.64 -26.28
N SER A 295 4.01 12.34 -26.11
CA SER A 295 3.07 11.82 -25.13
C SER A 295 3.72 11.75 -23.74
N ASN A 296 2.98 12.11 -22.68
CA ASN A 296 3.52 12.10 -21.33
C ASN A 296 3.53 10.67 -20.74
N ALA A 297 4.67 9.98 -20.82
CA ALA A 297 4.87 8.63 -20.29
C ALA A 297 4.52 8.52 -18.80
N ALA A 298 4.85 9.56 -18.01
CA ALA A 298 4.62 9.58 -16.57
C ALA A 298 3.12 9.58 -16.20
N GLN A 299 2.23 9.90 -17.15
CA GLN A 299 0.78 9.87 -16.97
C GLN A 299 0.12 8.59 -17.50
N THR A 300 0.84 7.79 -18.30
CA THR A 300 0.31 6.58 -18.96
C THR A 300 0.82 5.29 -18.33
N ILE A 301 1.90 5.36 -17.54
CA ILE A 301 2.54 4.22 -16.89
C ILE A 301 2.27 4.23 -15.38
N LEU A 302 1.77 3.11 -14.85
CA LEU A 302 1.65 2.85 -13.42
C LEU A 302 2.35 1.53 -13.05
N PHE A 303 3.37 1.61 -12.20
CA PHE A 303 3.93 0.44 -11.52
C PHE A 303 3.17 0.15 -10.22
N ALA A 304 2.82 -1.10 -9.99
CA ALA A 304 2.24 -1.54 -8.73
C ALA A 304 3.01 -2.75 -8.18
N SER A 305 3.22 -2.79 -6.86
CA SER A 305 3.86 -3.93 -6.22
C SER A 305 3.04 -5.20 -6.42
N ASN A 306 3.72 -6.33 -6.63
CA ASN A 306 3.04 -7.63 -6.69
C ASN A 306 3.03 -8.30 -5.31
N GLY A 307 2.01 -8.01 -4.50
CA GLY A 307 1.84 -8.56 -3.16
C GLY A 307 2.16 -7.57 -2.04
N CYS A 308 2.69 -8.08 -0.92
CA CYS A 308 2.87 -7.33 0.32
C CYS A 308 4.18 -6.55 0.45
N LYS A 309 5.09 -6.63 -0.53
CA LYS A 309 6.36 -5.87 -0.57
C LYS A 309 6.15 -4.56 -1.33
N SER A 310 7.03 -3.58 -1.16
CA SER A 310 6.86 -2.24 -1.73
C SER A 310 7.80 -1.94 -2.90
N ILE A 311 7.40 -1.05 -3.81
CA ILE A 311 8.27 -0.51 -4.87
C ILE A 311 9.02 0.73 -4.36
N ASP A 312 8.33 1.59 -3.62
CA ASP A 312 8.93 2.76 -2.97
C ASP A 312 9.20 2.48 -1.50
N THR A 313 10.22 3.13 -0.95
CA THR A 313 10.48 3.13 0.50
C THR A 313 9.25 3.68 1.22
N PRO A 314 8.57 2.88 2.07
CA PRO A 314 7.39 3.36 2.78
C PRO A 314 7.76 4.48 3.74
N GLU A 315 7.02 5.58 3.68
CA GLU A 315 7.25 6.76 4.51
C GLU A 315 5.92 7.29 5.04
N CYS A 316 5.91 7.77 6.29
CA CYS A 316 4.76 8.49 6.84
C CYS A 316 4.75 9.94 6.34
N SER A 317 4.48 10.10 5.05
CA SER A 317 4.39 11.40 4.37
C SER A 317 3.09 11.54 3.61
N ASN A 318 2.62 12.77 3.46
CA ASN A 318 1.37 13.05 2.75
C ASN A 318 1.37 12.45 1.35
N ASP A 319 2.50 12.56 0.65
CA ASP A 319 2.66 12.02 -0.70
C ASP A 319 2.48 10.52 -0.78
N TYR A 320 2.99 9.80 0.23
CA TYR A 320 2.88 8.35 0.26
C TYR A 320 1.46 7.92 0.63
N LEU A 321 0.87 8.56 1.64
CA LEU A 321 -0.49 8.25 2.09
C LEU A 321 -1.53 8.58 1.01
N ALA A 322 -1.40 9.71 0.32
CA ALA A 322 -2.31 10.13 -0.74
C ALA A 322 -2.35 9.11 -1.91
N LYS A 323 -1.21 8.47 -2.24
CA LYS A 323 -1.15 7.45 -3.30
C LYS A 323 -2.01 6.23 -3.02
N ASN A 324 -2.39 5.98 -1.77
CA ASN A 324 -3.29 4.88 -1.42
C ASN A 324 -4.72 5.11 -1.89
N VAL A 325 -5.12 6.33 -2.20
CA VAL A 325 -6.41 6.58 -2.84
C VAL A 325 -6.55 5.82 -4.17
N LEU A 326 -5.44 5.50 -4.84
CA LEU A 326 -5.47 4.67 -6.05
C LEU A 326 -6.01 3.26 -5.76
N ARG A 327 -5.83 2.74 -4.54
CA ARG A 327 -6.40 1.47 -4.09
C ARG A 327 -7.92 1.54 -4.06
N GLU A 328 -8.46 2.60 -3.46
CA GLU A 328 -9.91 2.84 -3.41
C GLU A 328 -10.50 2.99 -4.82
N MET A 329 -9.79 3.65 -5.74
CA MET A 329 -10.20 3.75 -7.15
C MET A 329 -10.24 2.41 -7.89
N GLY A 330 -9.49 1.40 -7.42
CA GLY A 330 -9.47 0.05 -7.99
C GLY A 330 -10.68 -0.80 -7.58
N LYS A 331 -11.41 -0.43 -6.53
CA LYS A 331 -12.58 -1.17 -6.04
C LYS A 331 -13.78 -1.03 -6.97
N ARG A 332 -14.65 -2.04 -7.01
CA ARG A 332 -15.84 -2.03 -7.86
C ARG A 332 -16.90 -1.02 -7.41
N ASP A 333 -17.02 -0.85 -6.10
CA ASP A 333 -17.98 0.04 -5.44
C ASP A 333 -17.51 1.49 -5.32
N PHE A 334 -16.32 1.84 -5.83
CA PHE A 334 -15.79 3.21 -5.83
C PHE A 334 -16.84 4.23 -6.24
N LYS A 335 -17.62 3.97 -7.30
CA LYS A 335 -18.65 4.93 -7.76
C LYS A 335 -19.83 5.09 -6.80
N LYS A 336 -20.16 4.07 -6.02
CA LYS A 336 -21.26 4.10 -5.04
C LYS A 336 -20.84 4.86 -3.80
N ASN A 337 -19.62 4.62 -3.32
CA ASN A 337 -19.08 5.22 -2.10
C ASN A 337 -18.23 6.46 -2.38
N ALA A 338 -18.13 6.89 -3.65
CA ALA A 338 -17.26 7.97 -4.10
C ALA A 338 -17.50 9.27 -3.33
N LEU A 339 -18.76 9.58 -3.03
CA LEU A 339 -19.14 10.81 -2.33
C LEU A 339 -18.66 10.84 -0.87
N ASP A 340 -18.40 9.68 -0.28
CA ASP A 340 -17.95 9.53 1.10
C ASP A 340 -16.41 9.48 1.22
N LEU A 341 -15.69 9.48 0.09
CA LEU A 341 -14.24 9.47 0.08
C LEU A 341 -13.68 10.87 0.35
N ASP A 342 -12.66 10.96 1.21
CA ASP A 342 -11.96 12.21 1.57
C ASP A 342 -11.45 12.98 0.34
N VAL A 343 -11.00 12.29 -0.73
CA VAL A 343 -10.54 12.91 -1.99
C VAL A 343 -11.65 13.61 -2.80
N LEU A 344 -12.91 13.25 -2.57
CA LEU A 344 -14.09 13.86 -3.21
C LEU A 344 -14.90 14.72 -2.23
N SER A 345 -14.62 14.60 -0.93
CA SER A 345 -15.24 15.38 0.13
C SER A 345 -14.92 16.87 0.00
N PRO A 346 -15.89 17.76 0.28
CA PRO A 346 -15.64 19.20 0.37
C PRO A 346 -14.58 19.52 1.45
N ILE A 347 -14.44 18.67 2.46
CA ILE A 347 -13.48 18.80 3.57
C ILE A 347 -12.45 17.69 3.46
N VAL A 348 -11.20 18.09 3.32
CA VAL A 348 -10.06 17.20 3.37
C VAL A 348 -9.46 17.28 4.76
N GLU A 349 -9.67 16.25 5.56
CA GLU A 349 -8.95 16.09 6.83
C GLU A 349 -7.64 15.35 6.61
N GLY A 350 -7.60 14.58 5.52
CA GLY A 350 -6.47 13.83 5.05
C GLY A 350 -6.51 12.36 5.44
N THR A 351 -5.88 11.55 4.60
CA THR A 351 -5.71 10.09 4.69
C THR A 351 -5.14 9.57 6.02
N GLN A 352 -4.51 10.40 6.85
CA GLN A 352 -3.94 9.97 8.13
C GLN A 352 -4.97 9.70 9.23
N ASN A 353 -6.14 10.36 9.21
CA ASN A 353 -7.19 10.13 10.21
C ASN A 353 -7.84 8.75 10.01
N THR A 354 -8.11 8.40 8.75
CA THR A 354 -8.61 7.08 8.35
C THR A 354 -7.71 5.93 8.82
N LEU A 355 -6.40 6.16 8.87
CA LEU A 355 -5.45 5.17 9.37
C LEU A 355 -5.62 4.90 10.87
N ILE A 356 -5.90 5.94 11.66
CA ILE A 356 -6.12 5.82 13.12
C ILE A 356 -7.44 5.12 13.40
N GLU A 357 -8.51 5.46 12.66
CA GLU A 357 -9.86 4.93 12.86
C GLU A 357 -9.97 3.44 12.53
N ASP A 358 -9.39 3.00 11.40
CA ASP A 358 -9.26 1.58 11.08
C ASP A 358 -7.77 1.23 11.00
N PRO A 359 -7.12 0.75 12.07
CA PRO A 359 -5.73 0.31 12.05
C PRO A 359 -5.56 -1.12 11.47
N PHE A 360 -6.64 -1.90 11.33
CA PHE A 360 -6.61 -3.34 11.07
C PHE A 360 -7.38 -3.73 9.81
N THR A 361 -6.89 -3.31 8.64
CA THR A 361 -7.46 -3.77 7.36
C THR A 361 -7.32 -5.28 7.19
N GLU A 362 -8.24 -5.91 6.49
CA GLU A 362 -8.12 -7.33 6.14
C GLU A 362 -7.00 -7.56 5.11
N VAL A 363 -6.44 -8.78 5.11
CA VAL A 363 -5.54 -9.28 4.06
C VAL A 363 -5.94 -10.71 3.80
N ASN A 364 -5.88 -11.12 2.53
CA ASN A 364 -6.44 -12.36 2.00
C ASN A 364 -7.96 -12.35 1.79
N THR A 365 -8.56 -11.16 1.74
CA THR A 365 -9.86 -10.93 1.10
C THR A 365 -9.61 -10.22 -0.22
N ASP A 366 -10.47 -10.46 -1.21
CA ASP A 366 -10.35 -9.84 -2.53
C ASP A 366 -10.74 -8.35 -2.49
N ILE A 367 -9.95 -7.54 -1.77
CA ILE A 367 -10.24 -6.14 -1.44
C ILE A 367 -10.43 -5.27 -2.70
N LEU A 368 -9.81 -5.67 -3.80
CA LEU A 368 -9.86 -4.98 -5.09
C LEU A 368 -10.85 -5.61 -6.08
N ASP A 369 -11.64 -6.59 -5.63
CA ASP A 369 -12.59 -7.36 -6.44
C ASP A 369 -11.96 -7.98 -7.71
N LEU A 370 -10.70 -8.42 -7.64
CA LEU A 370 -9.93 -8.97 -8.75
C LEU A 370 -10.51 -10.29 -9.26
N ALA A 371 -10.89 -11.18 -8.35
CA ALA A 371 -11.42 -12.51 -8.67
C ALA A 371 -12.84 -12.45 -9.26
N GLN A 372 -13.62 -11.41 -8.91
CA GLN A 372 -14.97 -11.20 -9.44
C GLN A 372 -14.99 -10.66 -10.87
N ARG A 373 -13.86 -10.14 -11.37
CA ARG A 373 -13.79 -9.51 -12.69
C ARG A 373 -13.50 -10.55 -13.77
N GLU A 374 -14.16 -10.40 -14.91
CA GLU A 374 -14.01 -11.33 -16.04
C GLU A 374 -12.56 -11.35 -16.56
N ASN A 375 -11.98 -10.17 -16.83
CA ASN A 375 -10.65 -9.99 -17.41
C ASN A 375 -9.87 -8.89 -16.68
N ALA A 376 -8.54 -8.97 -16.68
CA ALA A 376 -7.65 -7.99 -16.04
C ALA A 376 -7.78 -6.60 -16.69
N ASP A 377 -7.88 -6.53 -18.02
CA ASP A 377 -8.05 -5.27 -18.76
C ASP A 377 -9.27 -4.48 -18.29
N LYS A 378 -10.40 -5.14 -17.97
CA LYS A 378 -11.61 -4.46 -17.46
C LYS A 378 -11.37 -3.82 -16.09
N TRP A 379 -10.58 -4.47 -15.25
CA TRP A 379 -10.20 -3.91 -13.94
C TRP A 379 -9.24 -2.73 -14.10
N ILE A 380 -8.22 -2.87 -14.94
CA ILE A 380 -7.25 -1.80 -15.24
C ILE A 380 -7.95 -0.58 -15.88
N GLU A 381 -8.89 -0.81 -16.80
CA GLU A 381 -9.69 0.27 -17.41
C GLU A 381 -10.54 0.99 -16.36
N SER A 382 -11.15 0.24 -15.42
CA SER A 382 -11.92 0.82 -14.31
C SER A 382 -11.03 1.72 -13.45
N LEU A 383 -9.83 1.24 -13.09
CA LEU A 383 -8.84 1.99 -12.30
C LEU A 383 -8.44 3.30 -13.00
N PHE A 384 -7.98 3.23 -14.26
CA PHE A 384 -7.56 4.42 -15.00
C PHE A 384 -8.72 5.38 -15.33
N SER A 385 -9.93 4.86 -15.56
CA SER A 385 -11.13 5.68 -15.74
C SER A 385 -11.47 6.44 -14.46
N ASN A 386 -11.47 5.76 -13.31
CA ASN A 386 -11.74 6.40 -12.01
C ASN A 386 -10.66 7.44 -11.70
N PHE A 387 -9.38 7.09 -11.89
CA PHE A 387 -8.26 8.02 -11.74
C PHE A 387 -8.41 9.26 -12.62
N SER A 388 -8.67 9.10 -13.92
CA SER A 388 -8.79 10.21 -14.86
C SER A 388 -9.98 11.11 -14.56
N ARG A 389 -11.12 10.53 -14.16
CA ARG A 389 -12.33 11.30 -13.77
C ARG A 389 -12.09 12.11 -12.51
N THR A 390 -11.52 11.50 -11.47
CA THR A 390 -11.21 12.20 -10.21
C THR A 390 -10.16 13.28 -10.44
N LYS A 391 -9.11 12.99 -11.21
CA LYS A 391 -8.11 14.00 -11.63
C LYS A 391 -8.76 15.18 -12.35
N ALA A 392 -9.65 14.91 -13.30
CA ALA A 392 -10.36 15.96 -14.04
C ALA A 392 -11.28 16.78 -13.12
N PHE A 393 -11.98 16.14 -12.18
CA PHE A 393 -12.80 16.81 -11.18
C PHE A 393 -11.98 17.77 -10.32
N ILE A 394 -10.88 17.30 -9.71
CA ILE A 394 -10.02 18.14 -8.87
C ILE A 394 -9.37 19.25 -9.72
N LYS A 395 -8.90 18.93 -10.93
CA LYS A 395 -8.35 19.95 -11.85
C LYS A 395 -9.38 21.04 -12.15
N ASN A 396 -10.62 20.68 -12.47
CA ASN A 396 -11.67 21.65 -12.79
C ASN A 396 -12.02 22.53 -11.58
N LYS A 397 -12.06 21.95 -10.38
CA LYS A 397 -12.27 22.68 -9.14
C LYS A 397 -11.13 23.64 -8.84
N LEU A 398 -9.89 23.19 -8.99
CA LEU A 398 -8.69 24.01 -8.84
C LEU A 398 -8.69 25.18 -9.85
N VAL A 399 -8.94 24.92 -11.13
CA VAL A 399 -9.03 25.99 -12.16
C VAL A 399 -10.12 26.99 -11.81
N SER A 400 -11.28 26.52 -11.35
CA SER A 400 -12.37 27.41 -10.92
C SER A 400 -11.97 28.26 -9.71
N ALA A 401 -11.25 27.69 -8.74
CA ALA A 401 -10.78 28.40 -7.56
C ALA A 401 -9.74 29.48 -7.92
N LEU A 402 -8.71 29.12 -8.69
CA LEU A 402 -7.69 30.06 -9.13
C LEU A 402 -8.29 31.17 -10.00
N SER A 403 -9.21 30.85 -10.92
CA SER A 403 -9.90 31.86 -11.73
C SER A 403 -10.71 32.84 -10.87
N PHE A 404 -11.34 32.36 -9.80
CA PHE A 404 -12.08 33.21 -8.87
C PHE A 404 -11.15 34.19 -8.15
N TYR A 405 -10.01 33.72 -7.64
CA TYR A 405 -9.02 34.60 -7.00
C TYR A 405 -8.42 35.62 -7.97
N THR A 406 -8.12 35.22 -9.20
CA THR A 406 -7.66 36.15 -10.24
C THR A 406 -8.67 37.28 -10.50
N ILE A 407 -9.97 36.95 -10.48
CA ILE A 407 -11.03 37.94 -10.66
C ILE A 407 -11.12 38.85 -9.44
N LEU A 408 -11.07 38.28 -8.22
CA LEU A 408 -11.11 39.07 -6.99
C LEU A 408 -9.96 40.07 -6.93
N ASP A 409 -8.73 39.62 -7.17
CA ASP A 409 -7.53 40.46 -7.17
C ASP A 409 -7.65 41.61 -8.19
N LYS A 410 -7.97 41.29 -9.46
CA LYS A 410 -7.98 42.28 -10.55
C LYS A 410 -9.18 43.24 -10.57
N LYS A 411 -10.31 42.88 -9.95
CA LYS A 411 -11.57 43.64 -10.08
C LYS A 411 -12.11 44.21 -8.78
N VAL A 412 -11.78 43.59 -7.65
CA VAL A 412 -12.30 43.99 -6.35
C VAL A 412 -11.16 44.44 -5.44
N SER A 413 -10.12 43.62 -5.26
CA SER A 413 -9.15 43.64 -4.15
C SER A 413 -9.74 43.24 -2.79
N VAL A 414 -8.90 42.70 -1.90
CA VAL A 414 -9.30 42.28 -0.54
C VAL A 414 -9.81 43.46 0.29
N GLN A 415 -9.15 44.62 0.22
CA GLN A 415 -9.53 45.81 0.98
C GLN A 415 -10.91 46.33 0.59
N LYS A 416 -11.19 46.44 -0.72
CA LYS A 416 -12.50 46.88 -1.18
C LYS A 416 -13.61 45.91 -0.78
N LEU A 417 -13.37 44.60 -0.90
CA LEU A 417 -14.34 43.58 -0.52
C LEU A 417 -14.74 43.70 0.96
N ASN A 418 -13.76 43.96 1.84
CA ASN A 418 -14.03 44.18 3.26
C ASN A 418 -14.84 45.46 3.52
N ASN A 419 -14.48 46.58 2.87
CA ASN A 419 -15.23 47.83 3.00
C ASN A 419 -16.68 47.69 2.50
N ASP A 420 -16.86 46.97 1.40
CA ASP A 420 -18.18 46.69 0.81
C ASP A 420 -18.99 45.74 1.70
N LEU A 421 -18.35 44.81 2.42
CA LEU A 421 -19.02 43.95 3.42
C LEU A 421 -19.61 44.77 4.57
N VAL A 422 -18.80 45.64 5.19
CA VAL A 422 -19.25 46.49 6.30
C VAL A 422 -20.40 47.39 5.82
N SER A 423 -20.23 47.99 4.65
CA SER A 423 -21.24 48.85 4.03
C SER A 423 -22.54 48.10 3.71
N TYR A 424 -22.44 46.84 3.27
CA TYR A 424 -23.60 46.01 2.94
C TYR A 424 -24.48 45.74 4.15
N TYR A 425 -23.90 45.33 5.28
CA TYR A 425 -24.66 45.09 6.51
C TYR A 425 -25.15 46.37 7.19
N ALA A 426 -24.39 47.47 7.09
CA ALA A 426 -24.83 48.78 7.56
C ALA A 426 -26.07 49.28 6.79
N LYS A 427 -26.08 49.15 5.45
CA LYS A 427 -27.19 49.60 4.60
C LYS A 427 -28.46 48.74 4.71
N THR A 428 -28.30 47.44 4.97
CA THR A 428 -29.43 46.50 5.08
C THR A 428 -30.05 46.46 6.47
N GLY A 429 -29.42 47.08 7.47
CA GLY A 429 -30.01 47.36 8.78
C GLY A 429 -30.25 46.15 9.70
N LEU A 430 -29.81 44.94 9.33
CA LEU A 430 -29.98 43.69 10.09
C LEU A 430 -31.41 43.45 10.59
N THR A 431 -32.43 43.95 9.86
CA THR A 431 -33.83 43.96 10.31
C THR A 431 -34.55 42.64 10.02
N SER A 432 -34.21 41.95 8.92
CA SER A 432 -34.87 40.71 8.51
C SER A 432 -34.16 39.46 9.05
N SER A 433 -34.93 38.38 9.22
CA SER A 433 -34.40 37.09 9.67
C SER A 433 -33.38 36.51 8.68
N GLU A 434 -33.56 36.77 7.39
CA GLU A 434 -32.72 36.28 6.30
C GLU A 434 -31.34 36.95 6.29
N ILE A 435 -31.28 38.27 6.53
CA ILE A 435 -30.00 39.00 6.63
C ILE A 435 -29.26 38.60 7.90
N LYS A 436 -29.98 38.44 9.02
CA LYS A 436 -29.40 37.92 10.28
C LYS A 436 -28.85 36.51 10.13
N ASN A 437 -29.55 35.66 9.38
CA ASN A 437 -29.11 34.31 9.01
C ASN A 437 -27.84 34.36 8.16
N ASP A 438 -27.77 35.17 7.09
CA ASP A 438 -26.57 35.28 6.25
C ASP A 438 -25.34 35.74 7.04
N LEU A 439 -25.50 36.75 7.91
CA LEU A 439 -24.43 37.22 8.78
C LEU A 439 -23.97 36.13 9.75
N TYR A 440 -24.91 35.36 10.33
CA TYR A 440 -24.59 34.24 11.21
C TYR A 440 -23.80 33.16 10.47
N TYR A 441 -24.20 32.81 9.24
CA TYR A 441 -23.48 31.83 8.42
C TYR A 441 -22.06 32.31 8.12
N LEU A 442 -21.90 33.55 7.63
CA LEU A 442 -20.59 34.14 7.33
C LEU A 442 -19.67 34.09 8.55
N CYS A 443 -20.12 34.59 9.70
CA CYS A 443 -19.29 34.66 10.90
C CYS A 443 -18.95 33.28 11.45
N SER A 444 -19.88 32.33 11.42
CA SER A 444 -19.64 30.95 11.83
C SER A 444 -18.64 30.23 10.92
N GLU A 445 -18.82 30.37 9.60
CA GLU A 445 -17.96 29.77 8.59
C GLU A 445 -16.52 30.31 8.68
N VAL A 446 -16.36 31.64 8.72
CA VAL A 446 -15.06 32.30 8.85
C VAL A 446 -14.40 31.97 10.18
N ALA A 447 -15.15 31.97 11.29
CA ALA A 447 -14.61 31.61 12.60
C ALA A 447 -14.03 30.19 12.57
N MET A 448 -14.72 29.23 11.96
CA MET A 448 -14.26 27.84 11.90
C MET A 448 -12.94 27.69 11.11
N VAL A 449 -12.82 28.34 9.95
CA VAL A 449 -11.62 28.20 9.09
C VAL A 449 -10.45 29.09 9.49
N SER A 450 -10.66 30.09 10.34
CA SER A 450 -9.60 31.01 10.80
C SER A 450 -9.10 30.71 12.23
N HIS A 451 -9.81 29.87 12.99
CA HIS A 451 -9.45 29.56 14.38
C HIS A 451 -8.19 28.68 14.47
N GLU A 452 -7.25 29.00 15.36
CA GLU A 452 -5.97 28.28 15.49
C GLU A 452 -6.14 26.80 15.87
N ASN A 453 -7.08 26.51 16.77
CA ASN A 453 -7.36 25.15 17.24
C ASN A 453 -8.25 24.33 16.30
N PHE A 454 -9.19 24.96 15.59
CA PHE A 454 -10.23 24.26 14.81
C PHE A 454 -10.00 24.30 13.30
N SER A 455 -9.08 25.15 12.82
CA SER A 455 -8.81 25.28 11.39
C SER A 455 -7.90 24.16 10.88
N PHE A 456 -8.54 23.15 10.30
CA PHE A 456 -7.88 22.14 9.47
C PHE A 456 -7.24 22.76 8.21
N ALA A 457 -7.82 23.87 7.71
CA ALA A 457 -7.38 24.57 6.51
C ALA A 457 -6.13 25.43 6.74
N LYS A 458 -6.10 26.29 7.76
CA LYS A 458 -5.01 27.24 8.04
C LYS A 458 -3.68 26.53 8.28
N LYS A 459 -3.68 25.48 9.12
CA LYS A 459 -2.50 24.64 9.35
C LYS A 459 -2.02 24.00 8.05
N HIS A 460 -2.92 23.55 7.18
CA HIS A 460 -2.51 22.91 5.92
C HIS A 460 -2.03 23.91 4.87
N ILE A 461 -2.71 25.05 4.71
CA ILE A 461 -2.35 26.14 3.81
C ILE A 461 -0.93 26.64 4.10
N ASN A 462 -0.58 26.85 5.37
CA ASN A 462 0.77 27.26 5.76
C ASN A 462 1.85 26.23 5.41
N LEU A 463 1.52 24.94 5.44
CA LEU A 463 2.43 23.88 5.01
C LEU A 463 2.56 23.84 3.48
N ILE A 464 1.48 24.14 2.75
CA ILE A 464 1.46 24.17 1.27
C ILE A 464 2.24 25.36 0.72
N LYS A 465 2.22 26.53 1.39
CA LYS A 465 3.02 27.73 1.02
C LYS A 465 4.47 27.35 0.69
N GLY A 466 5.08 26.43 1.46
CA GLY A 466 6.47 25.98 1.27
C GLY A 466 6.69 24.85 0.25
N SER A 467 5.66 24.37 -0.47
CA SER A 467 5.76 23.19 -1.36
C SER A 467 5.97 23.50 -2.85
N GLY A 468 5.73 24.74 -3.32
CA GLY A 468 5.93 25.15 -4.72
C GLY A 468 5.10 24.43 -5.80
N PHE A 469 4.27 23.46 -5.42
CA PHE A 469 3.64 22.53 -6.38
C PHE A 469 2.61 23.17 -7.31
N VAL A 470 1.71 24.03 -6.81
CA VAL A 470 0.64 24.60 -7.65
C VAL A 470 1.22 25.51 -8.74
N ASP A 471 2.33 26.21 -8.43
CA ASP A 471 3.04 27.06 -9.38
C ASP A 471 3.64 26.23 -10.55
N SER A 472 3.94 24.95 -10.31
CA SER A 472 4.44 24.02 -11.35
C SER A 472 3.38 23.48 -12.32
N LEU A 473 2.09 23.68 -12.02
CA LEU A 473 0.99 23.11 -12.81
C LEU A 473 0.70 23.85 -14.13
N ASP A 474 1.43 24.92 -14.44
CA ASP A 474 1.26 25.77 -15.65
C ASP A 474 -0.21 26.13 -15.90
N LEU A 475 -0.98 26.39 -14.83
CA LEU A 475 -2.36 26.82 -14.94
C LEU A 475 -2.36 28.29 -15.34
N ILE A 476 -2.52 28.53 -16.64
CA ILE A 476 -2.44 29.77 -17.46
C ILE A 476 -3.04 31.07 -16.86
N PHE A 477 -3.65 31.06 -15.68
CA PHE A 477 -4.55 32.12 -15.22
C PHE A 477 -3.97 33.07 -14.14
N HIS A 478 -2.86 32.74 -13.46
CA HIS A 478 -2.32 33.57 -12.37
C HIS A 478 -0.95 34.18 -12.69
N GLY A 479 -0.84 35.51 -12.53
CA GLY A 479 0.42 36.25 -12.56
C GLY A 479 1.03 36.49 -11.17
N GLN A 480 0.50 35.81 -10.14
CA GLN A 480 0.96 35.87 -8.74
C GLN A 480 1.24 34.44 -8.26
N SER A 481 2.18 34.27 -7.32
CA SER A 481 2.49 32.99 -6.70
C SER A 481 1.35 32.50 -5.81
N LEU A 482 1.29 31.18 -5.56
CA LEU A 482 0.35 30.59 -4.61
C LEU A 482 0.47 31.20 -3.20
N GLU A 483 1.68 31.58 -2.81
CA GLU A 483 1.97 32.25 -1.53
C GLU A 483 1.22 33.57 -1.39
N ALA A 484 1.26 34.43 -2.42
CA ALA A 484 0.56 35.71 -2.43
C ALA A 484 -0.96 35.54 -2.32
N LEU A 485 -1.53 34.54 -3.01
CA LEU A 485 -2.95 34.20 -2.92
C LEU A 485 -3.35 33.83 -1.48
N PHE A 486 -2.50 33.06 -0.80
CA PHE A 486 -2.74 32.64 0.57
C PHE A 486 -2.61 33.79 1.57
N ASP A 487 -1.66 34.70 1.38
CA ASP A 487 -1.53 35.90 2.22
C ASP A 487 -2.77 36.82 2.11
N ASP A 488 -3.28 37.00 0.88
CA ASP A 488 -4.48 37.79 0.65
C ASP A 488 -5.73 37.12 1.23
N TYR A 489 -5.81 35.79 1.17
CA TYR A 489 -6.87 35.04 1.84
C TYR A 489 -6.79 35.19 3.37
N GLU A 490 -5.61 35.10 3.99
CA GLU A 490 -5.45 35.27 5.44
C GLU A 490 -5.86 36.67 5.89
N LYS A 491 -5.42 37.72 5.17
CA LYS A 491 -5.87 39.10 5.42
C LYS A 491 -7.38 39.24 5.33
N LEU A 492 -8.01 38.63 4.32
CA LEU A 492 -9.47 38.65 4.15
C LEU A 492 -10.17 38.01 5.36
N MET A 493 -9.70 36.85 5.80
CA MET A 493 -10.28 36.13 6.93
C MET A 493 -10.11 36.88 8.25
N ASP A 494 -8.91 37.42 8.52
CA ASP A 494 -8.63 38.14 9.77
C ASP A 494 -9.45 39.42 9.86
N THR A 495 -9.59 40.16 8.75
CA THR A 495 -10.44 41.37 8.71
C THR A 495 -11.91 41.03 8.91
N THR A 496 -12.41 39.98 8.25
CA THR A 496 -13.81 39.54 8.38
C THR A 496 -14.09 39.06 9.81
N ARG A 497 -13.15 38.35 10.42
CA ARG A 497 -13.26 37.91 11.82
C ARG A 497 -13.28 39.10 12.78
N SER A 498 -12.46 40.11 12.55
CA SER A 498 -12.46 41.35 13.33
C SER A 498 -13.82 42.04 13.25
N PHE A 499 -14.40 42.15 12.05
CA PHE A 499 -15.76 42.63 11.85
C PHE A 499 -16.80 41.78 12.60
N CYS A 500 -16.76 40.46 12.49
CA CYS A 500 -17.70 39.59 13.21
C CYS A 500 -17.60 39.70 14.75
N LYS A 501 -16.41 40.01 15.27
CA LYS A 501 -16.18 40.24 16.71
C LYS A 501 -16.66 41.61 17.18
N SER A 502 -16.68 42.62 16.31
CA SER A 502 -17.15 43.97 16.67
C SER A 502 -18.67 44.09 16.75
N LEU A 503 -19.41 43.07 16.28
CA LEU A 503 -20.86 43.01 16.34
C LEU A 503 -21.36 42.73 17.76
N ASP A 504 -22.40 43.44 18.19
CA ASP A 504 -23.12 43.18 19.44
C ASP A 504 -24.03 41.95 19.29
N GLN A 505 -23.43 40.76 19.44
CA GLN A 505 -24.06 39.48 19.14
C GLN A 505 -25.38 39.27 19.90
N LYS A 506 -25.46 39.73 21.16
CA LYS A 506 -26.66 39.58 22.00
C LYS A 506 -27.83 40.43 21.52
N LYS A 507 -27.57 41.57 20.86
CA LYS A 507 -28.63 42.40 20.25
C LYS A 507 -29.09 41.89 18.89
N ILE A 508 -28.21 41.23 18.14
CA ILE A 508 -28.51 40.76 16.79
C ILE A 508 -29.25 39.41 16.83
N TRP A 509 -28.72 38.47 17.62
CA TRP A 509 -29.23 37.11 17.79
C TRP A 509 -29.68 36.92 19.25
N ASN A 510 -30.92 37.36 19.53
CA ASN A 510 -31.57 37.21 20.82
C ASN A 510 -32.08 35.77 21.04
N ASN A 511 -32.63 35.49 22.22
CA ASN A 511 -33.13 34.15 22.58
C ASN A 511 -34.29 33.64 21.68
N GLU A 512 -34.93 34.52 20.91
CA GLU A 512 -36.02 34.19 19.98
C GLU A 512 -35.50 33.84 18.56
N PHE A 513 -34.23 34.12 18.27
CA PHE A 513 -33.65 33.86 16.95
C PHE A 513 -33.38 32.37 16.75
N THR A 514 -34.03 31.79 15.74
CA THR A 514 -33.77 30.40 15.32
C THR A 514 -33.00 30.40 14.00
N ILE A 515 -31.77 29.89 14.05
CA ILE A 515 -30.90 29.76 12.88
C ILE A 515 -31.42 28.66 11.94
N ASP A 516 -31.66 29.01 10.67
CA ASP A 516 -31.97 28.02 9.67
C ASP A 516 -30.69 27.31 9.20
N LYS A 517 -30.47 26.07 9.63
CA LYS A 517 -29.23 25.34 9.34
C LYS A 517 -29.01 25.02 7.86
N THR A 518 -30.03 25.13 6.99
CA THR A 518 -29.89 24.81 5.56
C THR A 518 -29.12 25.88 4.78
N GLY A 519 -28.97 27.09 5.34
CA GLY A 519 -28.28 28.21 4.66
C GLY A 519 -26.75 28.21 4.80
N TYR A 520 -26.19 27.31 5.62
CA TYR A 520 -24.74 27.08 5.67
C TYR A 520 -24.21 26.50 4.37
N ALA A 521 -22.94 26.77 4.06
CA ALA A 521 -22.24 26.10 2.98
C ALA A 521 -22.16 24.58 3.25
N GLN A 522 -22.18 23.76 2.19
CA GLN A 522 -22.23 22.30 2.34
C GLN A 522 -21.02 21.75 3.11
N TRP A 523 -19.85 22.36 2.95
CA TRP A 523 -18.67 21.98 3.72
C TRP A 523 -18.92 22.18 5.23
N TYR A 524 -19.46 23.33 5.65
CA TYR A 524 -19.68 23.61 7.07
C TYR A 524 -20.66 22.62 7.71
N ILE A 525 -21.75 22.30 7.00
CA ILE A 525 -22.73 21.29 7.43
C ILE A 525 -22.04 19.93 7.64
N ASN A 526 -21.25 19.50 6.66
CA ASN A 526 -20.54 18.23 6.73
C ASN A 526 -19.53 18.16 7.90
N LYS A 527 -18.94 19.29 8.32
CA LYS A 527 -17.96 19.30 9.43
C LYS A 527 -18.59 19.32 10.82
N ILE A 528 -19.65 20.11 10.99
CA ILE A 528 -20.14 20.50 12.32
C ILE A 528 -21.43 19.77 12.71
N LEU A 529 -22.27 19.42 11.73
CA LEU A 529 -23.65 18.96 11.98
C LEU A 529 -23.81 17.44 11.75
N ASP A 530 -22.72 16.70 11.95
CA ASP A 530 -22.49 15.26 11.75
C ASP A 530 -23.75 14.39 11.49
N LYS A 531 -23.77 13.68 10.35
CA LYS A 531 -24.78 12.67 9.93
C LYS A 531 -26.22 13.10 9.57
N THR A 532 -26.50 14.39 9.36
CA THR A 532 -27.80 14.78 8.79
C THR A 532 -27.73 14.93 7.26
N LYS A 533 -28.70 14.35 6.53
CA LYS A 533 -28.88 14.51 5.06
C LYS A 533 -29.32 15.94 4.69
N ILE A 534 -28.79 16.97 5.38
CA ILE A 534 -29.14 18.36 5.12
C ILE A 534 -28.34 18.82 3.91
N LYS A 535 -29.06 19.05 2.81
CA LYS A 535 -28.52 19.68 1.61
C LYS A 535 -28.52 21.19 1.80
N SER A 536 -27.38 21.82 1.55
CA SER A 536 -27.26 23.28 1.56
C SER A 536 -28.16 23.93 0.51
N THR A 537 -28.92 24.93 0.92
CA THR A 537 -29.69 25.84 0.03
C THR A 537 -29.08 27.26 0.05
N SER A 538 -27.81 27.38 0.45
CA SER A 538 -27.10 28.67 0.60
C SER A 538 -27.19 29.54 -0.67
N SER A 539 -26.97 28.95 -1.84
CA SER A 539 -27.02 29.70 -3.11
C SER A 539 -28.41 30.24 -3.46
N GLU A 540 -29.48 29.54 -3.08
CA GLU A 540 -30.86 29.96 -3.36
C GLU A 540 -31.26 31.11 -2.44
N LYS A 541 -30.88 31.02 -1.16
CA LYS A 541 -31.12 32.06 -0.15
C LYS A 541 -30.36 33.34 -0.44
N LEU A 542 -29.10 33.22 -0.86
CA LEU A 542 -28.27 34.36 -1.24
C LEU A 542 -28.83 35.11 -2.46
N LYS A 543 -29.40 34.38 -3.42
CA LYS A 543 -30.13 34.96 -4.57
C LYS A 543 -31.40 35.67 -4.15
N ALA A 544 -32.17 35.10 -3.22
CA ALA A 544 -33.38 35.73 -2.70
C ALA A 544 -33.09 37.06 -1.97
N LEU A 545 -31.94 37.14 -1.30
CA LEU A 545 -31.50 38.33 -0.56
C LEU A 545 -31.06 39.49 -1.46
N ASN A 546 -30.55 39.22 -2.67
CA ASN A 546 -29.97 40.25 -3.54
C ASN A 546 -30.57 40.24 -4.94
N LYS A 547 -31.33 41.30 -5.26
CA LYS A 547 -31.91 41.49 -6.61
C LYS A 547 -30.86 41.81 -7.69
N LYS A 548 -29.68 42.30 -7.30
CA LYS A 548 -28.55 42.58 -8.20
C LYS A 548 -27.29 41.89 -7.68
N PRO A 549 -26.56 41.15 -8.52
CA PRO A 549 -25.35 40.47 -8.10
C PRO A 549 -24.22 41.48 -7.84
N TYR A 550 -23.47 41.26 -6.77
CA TYR A 550 -22.24 42.02 -6.48
C TYR A 550 -21.18 41.85 -7.57
N LEU A 551 -21.02 40.63 -8.10
CA LEU A 551 -20.06 40.35 -9.16
C LEU A 551 -20.64 39.37 -10.17
N ALA A 552 -20.61 39.71 -11.46
CA ALA A 552 -21.10 38.86 -12.55
C ALA A 552 -20.28 39.04 -13.83
N TYR A 553 -20.28 38.02 -14.69
CA TYR A 553 -19.66 38.11 -16.01
C TYR A 553 -20.49 39.02 -16.93
N ALA A 554 -19.88 40.11 -17.40
CA ALA A 554 -20.58 41.10 -18.23
C ALA A 554 -21.23 40.51 -19.50
N LYS A 555 -20.59 39.56 -20.18
CA LYS A 555 -21.10 38.98 -21.44
C LYS A 555 -22.19 37.91 -21.24
N THR A 556 -22.11 37.13 -20.16
CA THR A 556 -23.00 35.97 -19.97
C THR A 556 -24.05 36.20 -18.88
N GLY A 557 -23.95 37.28 -18.12
CA GLY A 557 -24.77 37.54 -16.94
C GLY A 557 -24.57 36.52 -15.81
N LYS A 558 -23.63 35.58 -15.97
CA LYS A 558 -23.41 34.52 -14.99
C LYS A 558 -22.87 35.12 -13.69
N VAL A 559 -23.61 34.95 -12.61
CA VAL A 559 -23.24 35.49 -11.30
C VAL A 559 -22.02 34.76 -10.74
N ILE A 560 -21.06 35.55 -10.27
CA ILE A 560 -19.88 35.09 -9.54
C ILE A 560 -20.15 35.18 -8.03
N CYS A 561 -20.68 36.31 -7.56
CA CYS A 561 -21.10 36.55 -6.17
C CYS A 561 -22.39 37.35 -6.12
N GLU A 562 -23.35 36.93 -5.30
CA GLU A 562 -24.61 37.65 -5.09
C GLU A 562 -24.41 38.89 -4.20
N SER A 563 -23.56 38.78 -3.17
CA SER A 563 -23.23 39.85 -2.21
C SER A 563 -21.76 39.83 -1.82
N PRO A 564 -21.24 40.87 -1.13
CA PRO A 564 -19.91 40.82 -0.51
C PRO A 564 -19.75 39.62 0.43
N SER A 565 -20.77 39.34 1.26
CA SER A 565 -20.83 38.17 2.15
C SER A 565 -20.69 36.86 1.37
N ALA A 566 -21.46 36.69 0.28
CA ALA A 566 -21.37 35.53 -0.60
C ALA A 566 -19.97 35.38 -1.22
N CYS A 567 -19.33 36.48 -1.58
CA CYS A 567 -17.97 36.48 -2.12
C CYS A 567 -16.95 35.97 -1.10
N ILE A 568 -17.05 36.38 0.17
CA ILE A 568 -16.14 35.92 1.23
C ILE A 568 -16.37 34.43 1.55
N ARG A 569 -17.62 34.00 1.67
CA ARG A 569 -17.97 32.57 1.88
C ARG A 569 -17.46 31.71 0.72
N LYS A 570 -17.55 32.21 -0.51
CA LYS A 570 -17.02 31.55 -1.70
C LYS A 570 -15.48 31.51 -1.74
N SER A 571 -14.81 32.53 -1.20
CA SER A 571 -13.35 32.48 -0.97
C SER A 571 -12.99 31.33 -0.02
N VAL A 572 -13.78 31.09 1.03
CA VAL A 572 -13.57 29.93 1.92
C VAL A 572 -13.74 28.61 1.16
N GLU A 573 -14.79 28.45 0.35
CA GLU A 573 -14.96 27.23 -0.46
C GLU A 573 -13.78 27.01 -1.42
N HIS A 574 -13.35 28.06 -2.12
CA HIS A 574 -12.26 27.96 -3.09
C HIS A 574 -10.90 27.70 -2.45
N ILE A 575 -10.62 28.20 -1.25
CA ILE A 575 -9.38 27.85 -0.54
C ILE A 575 -9.33 26.36 -0.18
N LEU A 576 -10.48 25.78 0.19
CA LEU A 576 -10.59 24.36 0.52
C LEU A 576 -10.35 23.49 -0.73
N GLU A 577 -10.77 23.94 -1.91
CA GLU A 577 -10.49 23.26 -3.18
C GLU A 577 -9.00 23.33 -3.56
N VAL A 578 -8.34 24.46 -3.35
CA VAL A 578 -6.89 24.61 -3.55
C VAL A 578 -6.14 23.66 -2.59
N SER A 579 -6.53 23.66 -1.32
CA SER A 579 -6.03 22.77 -0.28
C SER A 579 -6.16 21.29 -0.66
N ARG A 580 -7.34 20.86 -1.14
CA ARG A 580 -7.57 19.49 -1.63
C ARG A 580 -6.65 19.12 -2.78
N ALA A 581 -6.51 20.00 -3.76
CA ALA A 581 -5.66 19.74 -4.92
C ALA A 581 -4.19 19.55 -4.50
N SER A 582 -3.72 20.33 -3.53
CA SER A 582 -2.39 20.20 -2.95
C SER A 582 -2.23 18.91 -2.14
N TYR A 583 -3.25 18.49 -1.37
CA TYR A 583 -3.19 17.25 -0.60
C TYR A 583 -2.98 16.02 -1.48
N TYR A 584 -3.63 15.98 -2.65
CA TYR A 584 -3.57 14.85 -3.59
C TYR A 584 -2.68 15.10 -4.81
N ALA A 585 -1.87 16.16 -4.75
CA ALA A 585 -0.95 16.61 -5.79
C ALA A 585 -0.15 15.46 -6.41
N SER A 586 0.67 14.81 -5.59
CA SER A 586 1.57 13.71 -5.96
C SER A 586 0.87 12.42 -6.38
N THR A 587 -0.45 12.34 -6.19
CA THR A 587 -1.26 11.24 -6.73
C THR A 587 -1.69 11.54 -8.16
N PHE A 588 -2.11 12.78 -8.46
CA PHE A 588 -2.72 13.12 -9.75
C PHE A 588 -1.78 13.78 -10.76
N TRP A 589 -0.79 14.53 -10.29
CA TRP A 589 0.18 15.25 -11.10
C TRP A 589 1.59 14.89 -10.62
N ASN A 590 2.37 14.26 -11.49
CA ASN A 590 3.76 13.92 -11.24
C ASN A 590 4.68 14.81 -12.09
N ALA A 591 5.89 15.04 -11.60
CA ALA A 591 6.99 15.49 -12.43
C ALA A 591 7.15 14.53 -13.62
N LYS A 592 7.31 15.07 -14.85
CA LYS A 592 7.46 14.26 -16.08
C LYS A 592 8.67 13.32 -16.02
N ASN A 593 9.58 13.54 -15.07
CA ASN A 593 10.89 12.91 -14.98
C ASN A 593 10.91 11.60 -14.19
N LYS A 594 9.77 11.15 -13.61
CA LYS A 594 9.68 9.88 -12.86
C LYS A 594 8.35 9.17 -13.12
N THR A 595 8.39 7.89 -13.48
CA THR A 595 7.16 7.09 -13.68
C THR A 595 6.41 6.85 -12.37
N LYS A 596 5.08 6.76 -12.44
CA LYS A 596 4.21 6.62 -11.27
C LYS A 596 4.27 5.22 -10.65
N THR A 597 4.09 5.18 -9.34
CA THR A 597 3.98 3.97 -8.52
C THR A 597 2.77 4.01 -7.62
N SER A 598 2.30 2.83 -7.21
CA SER A 598 1.30 2.69 -6.16
C SER A 598 1.46 1.35 -5.44
N GLU A 599 1.20 1.36 -4.14
CA GLU A 599 1.14 0.15 -3.31
C GLU A 599 -0.30 -0.41 -3.26
N LEU A 600 -0.93 -0.55 -4.43
CA LEU A 600 -2.34 -0.98 -4.56
C LEU A 600 -2.63 -2.27 -3.80
N PHE A 601 -1.71 -3.24 -3.89
CA PHE A 601 -1.88 -4.58 -3.36
C PHE A 601 -1.27 -4.77 -1.96
N ASN A 602 -0.67 -3.71 -1.39
CA ASN A 602 -0.02 -3.74 -0.09
C ASN A 602 -0.72 -2.75 0.88
N PRO A 603 -1.74 -3.19 1.63
CA PRO A 603 -2.50 -2.31 2.51
C PRO A 603 -1.81 -1.95 3.83
N TYR A 604 -0.60 -2.47 4.08
CA TYR A 604 0.12 -2.24 5.34
C TYR A 604 1.32 -1.31 5.21
N ALA A 605 1.74 -0.94 4.01
CA ALA A 605 2.92 -0.13 3.80
C ALA A 605 2.85 1.19 4.57
N GLU A 606 1.74 1.91 4.45
CA GLU A 606 1.48 3.14 5.19
C GLU A 606 1.30 2.92 6.69
N ARG A 607 0.62 1.83 7.07
CA ARG A 607 0.26 1.53 8.46
C ARG A 607 1.50 1.28 9.30
N VAL A 608 2.44 0.53 8.72
CA VAL A 608 3.72 0.20 9.36
C VAL A 608 4.67 1.40 9.30
N ALA A 609 4.74 2.12 8.17
CA ALA A 609 5.55 3.34 8.06
C ALA A 609 5.15 4.39 9.11
N CYS A 610 3.85 4.60 9.30
CA CYS A 610 3.30 5.50 10.32
C CYS A 610 3.29 4.91 11.75
N LYS A 611 3.69 3.64 11.93
CA LYS A 611 3.64 2.90 13.21
C LYS A 611 2.24 2.82 13.84
N VAL A 612 1.19 2.86 13.01
CA VAL A 612 -0.18 2.64 13.43
C VAL A 612 -0.42 1.14 13.72
N TYR A 613 0.30 0.27 13.01
CA TYR A 613 0.27 -1.18 13.22
C TYR A 613 1.67 -1.71 13.56
N ASP A 614 1.81 -2.44 14.68
CA ASP A 614 3.04 -3.18 15.03
C ASP A 614 2.87 -4.68 14.75
N PRO A 615 3.50 -5.24 13.70
CA PRO A 615 3.42 -6.67 13.39
C PRO A 615 4.04 -7.58 14.45
N TRP A 616 4.86 -7.04 15.36
CA TRP A 616 5.53 -7.81 16.41
C TRP A 616 4.78 -7.81 17.74
N PHE A 617 3.75 -7.00 17.89
CA PHE A 617 3.07 -6.79 19.17
C PHE A 617 2.52 -8.09 19.76
N LYS A 618 1.84 -8.92 18.95
CA LYS A 618 1.25 -10.19 19.44
C LYS A 618 2.32 -11.15 19.95
N SER A 619 3.44 -11.29 19.23
CA SER A 619 4.57 -12.12 19.65
C SER A 619 5.17 -11.61 20.96
N LYS A 620 5.37 -10.29 21.09
CA LYS A 620 5.84 -9.67 22.34
C LYS A 620 4.86 -9.93 23.49
N SER A 621 3.56 -9.74 23.26
CA SER A 621 2.49 -9.98 24.26
C SER A 621 2.45 -11.43 24.72
N ILE A 622 2.53 -12.40 23.81
CA ILE A 622 2.60 -13.82 24.16
C ILE A 622 3.83 -14.09 25.02
N MET A 623 4.99 -13.49 24.69
CA MET A 623 6.20 -13.70 25.45
C MET A 623 6.19 -13.02 26.81
N THR A 624 5.63 -11.83 26.92
CA THR A 624 5.37 -11.17 28.22
C THR A 624 4.46 -12.03 29.09
N ASN A 625 3.38 -12.58 28.53
CA ASN A 625 2.47 -13.46 29.27
C ASN A 625 3.14 -14.78 29.68
N PHE A 626 4.01 -15.34 28.83
CA PHE A 626 4.76 -16.55 29.16
C PHE A 626 5.75 -16.31 30.30
N VAL A 627 6.52 -15.22 30.26
CA VAL A 627 7.41 -14.83 31.36
C VAL A 627 6.60 -14.56 32.62
N SER A 628 5.45 -13.90 32.52
CA SER A 628 4.53 -13.68 33.65
C SER A 628 4.06 -14.99 34.27
N ASP A 629 3.59 -15.95 33.47
CA ASP A 629 3.09 -17.24 33.96
C ASP A 629 4.24 -18.08 34.55
N LEU A 630 5.48 -17.97 34.03
CA LEU A 630 6.68 -18.59 34.64
C LEU A 630 7.07 -17.95 35.96
N SER A 631 7.09 -16.62 36.04
CA SER A 631 7.33 -15.89 37.29
C SER A 631 6.28 -16.28 38.33
N GLN A 632 5.01 -16.43 37.92
CA GLN A 632 3.96 -16.90 38.80
C GLN A 632 4.15 -18.36 39.23
N ALA A 633 4.59 -19.25 38.33
CA ALA A 633 4.93 -20.63 38.70
C ALA A 633 6.01 -20.66 39.79
N ALA A 634 7.06 -19.85 39.66
CA ALA A 634 8.10 -19.71 40.66
C ALA A 634 7.57 -19.13 41.98
N MET A 635 6.79 -18.05 41.94
CA MET A 635 6.20 -17.44 43.14
C MET A 635 5.22 -18.39 43.85
N SER A 636 4.43 -19.17 43.10
CA SER A 636 3.46 -20.11 43.67
C SER A 636 4.10 -21.23 44.49
N ALA A 637 5.40 -21.49 44.33
CA ALA A 637 6.15 -22.40 45.19
C ALA A 637 6.41 -21.82 46.59
N PHE A 638 6.43 -20.48 46.72
CA PHE A 638 6.70 -19.76 47.98
C PHE A 638 5.43 -19.15 48.60
N THR A 639 4.43 -18.80 47.78
CA THR A 639 3.13 -18.24 48.21
C THR A 639 1.98 -19.02 47.57
N PRO A 640 1.62 -20.21 48.08
CA PRO A 640 0.60 -21.06 47.48
C PRO A 640 -0.79 -20.44 47.56
N GLY A 641 -1.29 -19.93 46.43
CA GLY A 641 -2.70 -19.70 46.18
C GLY A 641 -3.31 -18.37 46.62
N VAL A 642 -2.61 -17.48 47.35
CA VAL A 642 -3.24 -16.27 47.93
C VAL A 642 -2.97 -14.99 47.13
N ILE A 643 -1.77 -14.82 46.58
CA ILE A 643 -1.38 -13.60 45.85
C ILE A 643 -0.66 -14.00 44.55
N TYR A 644 -1.09 -13.43 43.44
CA TYR A 644 -0.41 -13.59 42.16
C TYR A 644 -0.25 -12.27 41.41
N THR A 645 0.82 -12.19 40.62
CA THR A 645 1.09 -11.02 39.77
C THR A 645 0.91 -11.40 38.31
N LYS A 646 0.25 -10.52 37.56
CA LYS A 646 0.04 -10.68 36.12
C LYS A 646 0.61 -9.50 35.38
N PHE A 647 1.42 -9.79 34.37
CA PHE A 647 1.97 -8.78 33.48
C PHE A 647 1.26 -8.88 32.13
N ASN A 648 0.44 -7.88 31.80
CA ASN A 648 -0.19 -7.76 30.50
C ASN A 648 0.49 -6.64 29.71
N LEU A 649 0.76 -6.90 28.44
CA LEU A 649 1.33 -5.89 27.57
C LEU A 649 0.21 -5.10 26.88
N ARG A 650 0.14 -3.79 27.12
CA ARG A 650 -0.80 -2.91 26.41
C ARG A 650 -0.18 -2.46 25.08
N PRO A 651 -0.89 -2.55 23.94
CA PRO A 651 -0.37 -2.03 22.68
C PRO A 651 -0.20 -0.53 22.80
N GLY A 652 0.96 -0.03 22.37
CA GLY A 652 1.06 1.39 22.10
C GLY A 652 0.35 1.70 20.79
N HIS A 653 -0.18 2.91 20.67
CA HIS A 653 -0.91 3.36 19.50
C HIS A 653 -0.58 4.82 19.23
N VAL A 654 -0.71 5.21 17.96
CA VAL A 654 -0.61 6.60 17.53
C VAL A 654 -1.89 7.30 17.97
N THR A 655 -1.75 8.40 18.72
CA THR A 655 -2.88 9.20 19.20
C THR A 655 -3.20 10.35 18.26
N SER A 656 -2.17 10.93 17.65
CA SER A 656 -2.33 11.99 16.65
C SER A 656 -1.07 12.12 15.79
N PHE A 657 -1.22 12.80 14.65
CA PHE A 657 -0.11 13.19 13.78
C PHE A 657 0.09 14.71 13.85
N ASP A 658 1.31 15.12 14.20
CA ASP A 658 1.75 16.50 14.01
C ASP A 658 2.34 16.63 12.60
N LYS A 659 2.00 17.70 11.88
CA LYS A 659 2.45 17.91 10.50
C LYS A 659 3.71 18.78 10.50
N MET A 660 4.71 18.43 9.70
CA MET A 660 5.94 19.20 9.51
C MET A 660 6.29 19.29 8.02
N VAL A 661 6.89 20.40 7.58
CA VAL A 661 7.48 20.48 6.23
C VAL A 661 8.97 20.21 6.31
N LYS A 662 9.46 19.29 5.48
CA LYS A 662 10.89 19.06 5.29
C LYS A 662 11.16 18.74 3.82
N ASP A 663 12.11 19.44 3.21
CA ASP A 663 12.48 19.27 1.81
C ASP A 663 11.28 19.36 0.84
N GLY A 664 10.37 20.32 1.05
CA GLY A 664 9.16 20.52 0.25
C GLY A 664 8.03 19.49 0.50
N LYS A 665 8.26 18.52 1.39
CA LYS A 665 7.28 17.46 1.70
C LYS A 665 6.62 17.66 3.05
N ILE A 666 5.33 17.36 3.10
CA ILE A 666 4.59 17.25 4.35
C ILE A 666 4.86 15.88 4.96
N LEU A 667 5.64 15.86 6.03
CA LEU A 667 5.91 14.70 6.87
C LEU A 667 5.00 14.72 8.09
N PHE A 668 4.69 13.54 8.60
CA PHE A 668 3.94 13.40 9.85
C PHE A 668 4.87 12.93 10.96
N ASP A 669 5.02 13.76 11.99
CA ASP A 669 5.51 13.30 13.27
C ASP A 669 4.36 12.67 14.07
N LYS A 670 4.66 11.63 14.84
CA LYS A 670 3.65 10.85 15.55
C LYS A 670 3.73 11.14 17.04
N LYS A 671 2.59 11.52 17.61
CA LYS A 671 2.40 11.41 19.05
C LYS A 671 1.94 10.00 19.37
N TYR A 672 2.67 9.34 20.26
CA TYR A 672 2.52 7.91 20.53
C TYR A 672 2.36 7.66 22.02
N LYS A 673 1.29 6.93 22.40
CA LYS A 673 1.18 6.36 23.75
C LYS A 673 2.11 5.14 23.78
N LYS A 674 3.22 5.23 24.53
CA LYS A 674 4.22 4.16 24.59
C LYS A 674 3.59 2.84 25.04
N GLN A 675 4.04 1.76 24.42
CA GLN A 675 3.74 0.40 24.86
C GLN A 675 4.15 0.29 26.34
N SER A 676 3.24 -0.20 27.18
CA SER A 676 3.50 -0.28 28.62
C SER A 676 3.07 -1.63 29.15
N VAL A 677 3.87 -2.17 30.07
CA VAL A 677 3.48 -3.34 30.86
C VAL A 677 2.53 -2.86 31.94
N GLN A 678 1.36 -3.46 32.01
CA GLN A 678 0.43 -3.33 33.12
C GLN A 678 0.71 -4.49 34.06
N MET A 679 1.20 -4.16 35.25
CA MET A 679 1.26 -5.09 36.36
C MET A 679 -0.08 -5.03 37.09
N GLU A 680 -0.65 -6.20 37.32
CA GLU A 680 -1.88 -6.39 38.07
C GLU A 680 -1.54 -7.32 39.24
N LEU A 681 -1.86 -6.86 40.44
CA LEU A 681 -1.75 -7.66 41.65
C LEU A 681 -3.14 -8.24 41.93
N VAL A 682 -3.25 -9.56 41.98
CA VAL A 682 -4.50 -10.25 42.30
C VAL A 682 -4.33 -10.98 43.62
N ALA A 683 -5.18 -10.65 44.58
CA ALA A 683 -5.35 -11.39 45.82
C ALA A 683 -6.58 -12.29 45.70
N ASP A 684 -6.38 -13.60 45.77
CA ASP A 684 -7.42 -14.63 45.68
C ASP A 684 -7.77 -15.11 47.08
N PHE A 685 -8.98 -14.80 47.53
CA PHE A 685 -9.51 -15.21 48.83
C PHE A 685 -10.22 -16.56 48.77
N GLY A 686 -10.36 -17.18 47.59
CA GLY A 686 -10.89 -18.53 47.39
C GLY A 686 -10.35 -19.58 48.36
N PRO A 687 -9.03 -19.75 48.45
CA PRO A 687 -8.42 -20.75 49.34
C PRO A 687 -8.57 -20.44 50.84
N LEU A 688 -8.72 -19.16 51.21
CA LEU A 688 -8.75 -18.71 52.60
C LEU A 688 -10.16 -18.66 53.20
N LEU A 689 -11.15 -18.25 52.40
CA LEU A 689 -12.51 -17.99 52.85
C LEU A 689 -13.52 -19.03 52.34
N GLY A 690 -13.09 -20.00 51.54
CA GLY A 690 -13.98 -21.02 50.93
C GLY A 690 -14.96 -20.45 49.89
N VAL A 691 -14.84 -19.17 49.56
CA VAL A 691 -15.66 -18.44 48.57
C VAL A 691 -14.74 -17.90 47.47
N PRO A 692 -15.03 -18.14 46.18
CA PRO A 692 -14.09 -17.86 45.08
C PRO A 692 -14.07 -16.36 44.74
N CYS A 693 -13.58 -15.54 45.67
CA CYS A 693 -13.53 -14.09 45.57
C CYS A 693 -12.10 -13.62 45.34
N ALA A 694 -11.90 -12.74 44.37
CA ALA A 694 -10.61 -12.13 44.08
C ALA A 694 -10.70 -10.61 44.03
N VAL A 695 -9.70 -9.94 44.61
CA VAL A 695 -9.44 -8.52 44.45
C VAL A 695 -8.28 -8.35 43.49
N SER A 696 -8.48 -7.59 42.42
CA SER A 696 -7.41 -7.21 41.50
C SER A 696 -7.18 -5.71 41.56
N VAL A 697 -5.95 -5.29 41.86
CA VAL A 697 -5.54 -3.89 41.88
C VAL A 697 -4.53 -3.65 40.76
N THR A 698 -4.74 -2.58 40.01
CA THR A 698 -3.78 -2.12 38.99
C THR A 698 -3.41 -0.66 39.25
N GLY A 699 -2.13 -0.35 39.06
CA GLY A 699 -1.61 1.02 39.19
C GLY A 699 -1.98 1.96 38.03
N LYS A 700 -2.93 1.60 37.16
CA LYS A 700 -3.35 2.39 35.99
C LYS A 700 -4.86 2.32 35.75
N GLN A 701 -5.41 3.32 35.06
CA GLN A 701 -6.86 3.61 34.94
C GLN A 701 -7.76 2.53 34.27
N ASN A 702 -7.21 1.51 33.60
CA ASN A 702 -8.02 0.50 32.88
C ASN A 702 -7.62 -0.95 33.25
N TYR A 703 -8.61 -1.83 33.39
CA TYR A 703 -8.43 -3.27 33.57
C TYR A 703 -8.10 -4.01 32.26
N GLY A 704 -7.37 -5.12 32.38
CA GLY A 704 -7.10 -6.07 31.29
C GLY A 704 -7.86 -7.40 31.43
N TYR A 705 -8.96 -7.41 32.20
CA TYR A 705 -9.69 -8.63 32.53
C TYR A 705 -10.93 -8.79 31.64
N ASP A 706 -10.85 -9.61 30.59
CA ASP A 706 -12.03 -10.18 29.93
C ASP A 706 -12.61 -11.27 30.83
N ALA A 707 -13.58 -10.86 31.63
CA ALA A 707 -14.35 -11.69 32.52
C ALA A 707 -15.39 -12.51 31.74
N TYR A 708 -15.25 -13.83 31.65
CA TYR A 708 -16.38 -14.67 31.26
C TYR A 708 -17.40 -14.66 32.41
N HIS A 709 -18.54 -14.00 32.21
CA HIS A 709 -19.64 -13.95 33.16
C HIS A 709 -20.56 -15.15 32.93
N PHE A 710 -20.78 -15.96 33.98
CA PHE A 710 -21.86 -16.93 34.00
C PHE A 710 -23.07 -16.27 34.67
N ALA A 711 -24.17 -16.13 33.91
CA ALA A 711 -25.40 -15.54 34.41
C ALA A 711 -25.92 -16.35 35.62
N GLY A 712 -26.20 -15.66 36.73
CA GLY A 712 -26.79 -16.24 37.94
C GLY A 712 -25.84 -16.65 39.08
N ILE A 713 -24.51 -16.65 38.88
CA ILE A 713 -23.52 -17.11 39.89
C ILE A 713 -22.42 -16.06 40.16
N SER A 714 -22.34 -15.01 39.36
CA SER A 714 -21.22 -14.04 39.40
C SER A 714 -21.69 -12.70 39.99
N VAL A 715 -21.02 -12.19 41.03
CA VAL A 715 -21.19 -10.81 41.55
C VAL A 715 -19.84 -10.11 41.52
N GLY A 716 -19.76 -8.93 40.92
CA GLY A 716 -18.52 -8.15 40.88
C GLY A 716 -18.76 -6.67 40.68
N MET A 717 -17.86 -5.86 41.24
CA MET A 717 -17.84 -4.40 41.12
C MET A 717 -16.42 -3.98 40.73
N CYS A 718 -16.32 -3.18 39.68
CA CYS A 718 -15.07 -2.62 39.18
C CYS A 718 -15.17 -1.10 39.19
N SER A 719 -14.12 -0.43 39.67
CA SER A 719 -14.02 1.03 39.65
C SER A 719 -12.86 1.45 38.75
N SER A 720 -13.19 1.88 37.52
CA SER A 720 -12.26 2.52 36.58
C SER A 720 -12.81 3.88 36.16
N LYS A 721 -11.96 4.90 36.09
CA LYS A 721 -12.26 6.15 35.38
C LYS A 721 -11.62 6.08 33.99
N GLU A 722 -12.40 6.27 32.93
CA GLU A 722 -11.89 6.20 31.56
C GLU A 722 -11.03 7.42 31.20
N ASP A 723 -10.03 7.23 30.32
CA ASP A 723 -9.14 8.28 29.76
C ASP A 723 -9.92 9.46 29.11
N SER A 724 -11.24 9.34 28.89
CA SER A 724 -12.12 10.32 28.22
C SER A 724 -13.01 11.14 29.14
N GLU A 725 -13.03 10.89 30.45
CA GLU A 725 -13.80 11.70 31.39
C GLU A 725 -13.01 12.91 31.85
N ILE A 726 -13.42 14.08 31.36
CA ILE A 726 -12.96 15.38 31.84
C ILE A 726 -13.83 15.73 33.05
N ASN A 727 -13.23 16.00 34.21
CA ASN A 727 -13.97 16.61 35.31
C ASN A 727 -14.25 18.07 34.94
N VAL A 728 -15.45 18.34 34.43
CA VAL A 728 -15.88 19.69 34.07
C VAL A 728 -16.77 20.20 35.21
N TYR A 729 -16.22 21.09 36.03
CA TYR A 729 -16.99 21.77 37.08
C TYR A 729 -17.64 23.06 36.55
N SER A 730 -17.05 23.70 35.53
CA SER A 730 -17.60 24.85 34.81
C SER A 730 -16.93 25.05 33.44
N ALA A 731 -17.45 25.95 32.59
CA ALA A 731 -16.90 26.26 31.26
C ALA A 731 -15.48 26.86 31.27
N SER A 732 -14.97 27.24 32.45
CA SER A 732 -13.64 27.81 32.67
C SER A 732 -12.71 26.94 33.52
N GLU A 733 -13.21 25.88 34.14
CA GLU A 733 -12.42 24.93 34.95
C GLU A 733 -12.49 23.54 34.34
N ILE A 734 -11.44 23.24 33.59
CA ILE A 734 -11.15 21.94 33.02
C ILE A 734 -9.88 21.45 33.70
N ASP A 735 -10.03 20.57 34.68
CA ASP A 735 -8.88 19.99 35.37
C ASP A 735 -8.43 18.70 34.68
N ALA A 736 -7.11 18.52 34.57
CA ALA A 736 -6.55 17.27 34.09
C ALA A 736 -6.70 16.20 35.19
N VAL A 737 -7.21 15.01 34.84
CA VAL A 737 -7.30 13.90 35.79
C VAL A 737 -5.91 13.52 36.29
N ASP A 738 -5.73 13.46 37.61
CA ASP A 738 -4.46 13.04 38.23
C ASP A 738 -4.07 11.62 37.71
N PRO A 739 -2.91 11.48 37.03
CA PRO A 739 -2.47 10.21 36.46
C PRO A 739 -2.09 9.14 37.51
N LYS A 740 -2.11 9.46 38.82
CA LYS A 740 -1.77 8.53 39.91
C LYS A 740 -2.93 7.71 40.46
N ASN A 741 -4.16 7.89 39.96
CA ASN A 741 -5.32 7.15 40.48
C ASN A 741 -5.35 5.71 39.94
N GLY A 742 -5.25 4.73 40.86
CA GLY A 742 -5.35 3.30 40.57
C GLY A 742 -6.78 2.82 40.34
N ALA A 743 -6.94 1.67 39.71
CA ALA A 743 -8.23 1.00 39.51
C ALA A 743 -8.26 -0.34 40.28
N GLY A 744 -9.34 -0.62 41.01
CA GLY A 744 -9.52 -1.84 41.82
C GLY A 744 -10.83 -2.58 41.54
N CYS A 745 -10.77 -3.85 41.11
CA CYS A 745 -11.95 -4.69 40.88
C CYS A 745 -12.07 -5.68 42.04
N PHE A 746 -13.30 -5.90 42.49
CA PHE A 746 -13.68 -7.01 43.35
C PHE A 746 -14.64 -7.92 42.57
N SER A 747 -14.36 -9.22 42.52
CA SER A 747 -15.28 -10.19 41.92
C SER A 747 -15.30 -11.50 42.67
N CYS A 748 -16.50 -11.99 43.00
CA CYS A 748 -16.75 -13.33 43.53
C CYS A 748 -17.36 -14.22 42.45
N ARG A 749 -16.61 -15.24 42.01
CA ARG A 749 -16.95 -16.16 40.91
C ARG A 749 -16.01 -17.35 40.84
N LEU A 750 -16.54 -18.50 40.42
CA LEU A 750 -15.73 -19.67 40.07
C LEU A 750 -14.96 -19.41 38.76
N ASN A 751 -13.64 -19.30 38.84
CA ASN A 751 -12.77 -19.35 37.66
C ASN A 751 -11.70 -20.46 37.84
N PHE A 752 -11.20 -20.99 36.73
CA PHE A 752 -10.20 -22.07 36.76
C PHE A 752 -8.91 -21.67 37.47
N GLU A 753 -8.58 -20.36 37.52
CA GLU A 753 -7.45 -19.82 38.29
C GLU A 753 -7.65 -20.01 39.79
N SER A 754 -8.82 -19.65 40.31
CA SER A 754 -9.19 -19.77 41.73
C SER A 754 -9.31 -21.24 42.14
N VAL A 755 -9.90 -22.09 41.28
CA VAL A 755 -9.90 -23.55 41.52
C VAL A 755 -8.49 -24.12 41.59
N SER A 756 -7.60 -23.72 40.67
CA SER A 756 -6.20 -24.17 40.69
C SER A 756 -5.41 -23.65 41.89
N ASN A 757 -5.68 -22.42 42.33
CA ASN A 757 -5.06 -21.80 43.50
C ASN A 757 -5.55 -22.47 44.80
N SER A 758 -6.84 -22.79 44.90
CA SER A 758 -7.40 -23.56 46.01
C SER A 758 -6.81 -24.96 46.08
N MET A 759 -6.63 -25.65 44.95
CA MET A 759 -5.95 -26.96 44.93
C MET A 759 -4.45 -26.84 45.26
N ALA A 760 -3.79 -25.76 44.86
CA ALA A 760 -2.40 -25.48 45.21
C ALA A 760 -2.20 -25.18 46.70
N TYR A 761 -3.20 -24.60 47.37
CA TYR A 761 -3.22 -24.42 48.82
C TYR A 761 -3.23 -25.76 49.55
N PHE A 762 -4.02 -26.75 49.09
CA PHE A 762 -4.05 -28.10 49.66
C PHE A 762 -2.87 -28.98 49.24
N ASN A 763 -2.19 -28.66 48.14
CA ASN A 763 -0.98 -29.35 47.69
C ASN A 763 -0.04 -28.39 46.93
N TYR A 764 1.03 -27.98 47.62
CA TYR A 764 2.01 -27.00 47.12
C TYR A 764 2.69 -27.41 45.80
N LYS A 765 2.66 -28.70 45.42
CA LYS A 765 3.23 -29.17 44.14
C LYS A 765 2.30 -28.92 42.94
N ILE A 766 1.00 -28.72 43.16
CA ILE A 766 0.00 -28.58 42.08
C ILE A 766 0.07 -27.18 41.44
N GLY A 767 0.27 -26.13 42.24
CA GLY A 767 0.32 -24.74 41.76
C GLY A 767 1.43 -24.49 40.73
N PRO A 768 2.71 -24.75 41.06
CA PRO A 768 3.82 -24.54 40.15
C PRO A 768 3.69 -25.34 38.85
N VAL A 769 3.25 -26.60 38.94
CA VAL A 769 3.05 -27.48 37.78
C VAL A 769 1.92 -26.95 36.89
N TYR A 770 0.81 -26.48 37.46
CA TYR A 770 -0.29 -25.91 36.71
C TYR A 770 0.13 -24.65 35.95
N TYR A 771 0.75 -23.67 36.62
CA TYR A 771 1.19 -22.43 35.97
C TYR A 771 2.25 -22.70 34.89
N LEU A 772 3.13 -23.68 35.10
CA LEU A 772 4.10 -24.13 34.11
C LEU A 772 3.41 -24.79 32.90
N VAL A 773 2.51 -25.75 33.09
CA VAL A 773 1.76 -26.38 31.98
C VAL A 773 0.94 -25.33 31.23
N ARG A 774 0.26 -24.45 31.95
CA ARG A 774 -0.52 -23.35 31.40
C ARG A 774 0.33 -22.38 30.60
N SER A 775 1.54 -22.04 31.06
CA SER A 775 2.45 -21.13 30.33
C SER A 775 2.80 -21.74 28.97
N PHE A 776 3.15 -23.03 28.91
CA PHE A 776 3.39 -23.73 27.65
C PHE A 776 2.14 -23.89 26.78
N VAL A 777 0.97 -24.17 27.37
CA VAL A 777 -0.29 -24.26 26.62
C VAL A 777 -0.69 -22.91 26.03
N ARG A 778 -0.57 -21.81 26.79
CA ARG A 778 -0.85 -20.45 26.31
C ARG A 778 0.18 -19.97 25.30
N LEU A 779 1.45 -20.30 25.48
CA LEU A 779 2.51 -20.07 24.51
C LEU A 779 2.17 -20.77 23.19
N PHE A 780 1.84 -22.06 23.25
CA PHE A 780 1.49 -22.86 22.08
C PHE A 780 0.20 -22.39 21.39
N LYS A 781 -0.86 -22.09 22.15
CA LYS A 781 -2.11 -21.53 21.61
C LYS A 781 -1.90 -20.12 21.05
N GLY A 782 -1.12 -19.29 21.72
CA GLY A 782 -0.80 -17.93 21.28
C GLY A 782 -0.05 -17.92 19.95
N PHE A 783 0.97 -18.77 19.80
CA PHE A 783 1.69 -18.95 18.54
C PHE A 783 0.88 -19.67 17.47
N LYS A 784 -0.37 -20.10 17.73
CA LYS A 784 -1.28 -20.64 16.71
C LYS A 784 -2.22 -19.58 16.10
N ASP A 785 -2.18 -18.32 16.56
CA ASP A 785 -2.97 -17.23 15.97
C ASP A 785 -2.73 -17.15 14.45
N PRO A 786 -3.80 -17.27 13.62
CA PRO A 786 -3.67 -17.31 12.18
C PRO A 786 -3.49 -15.93 11.52
N HIS A 787 -3.77 -14.82 12.23
CA HIS A 787 -3.79 -13.47 11.66
C HIS A 787 -2.68 -12.56 12.19
N ASN A 788 -2.45 -12.57 13.51
CA ASN A 788 -1.58 -11.59 14.18
C ASN A 788 -0.17 -12.10 14.47
N ILE A 789 0.11 -13.37 14.20
CA ILE A 789 1.47 -13.94 14.21
C ILE A 789 1.91 -14.11 12.77
N ALA A 790 3.02 -13.48 12.38
CA ALA A 790 3.49 -13.52 11.00
C ALA A 790 3.60 -14.96 10.47
N ARG A 791 2.90 -15.21 9.35
CA ARG A 791 2.94 -16.47 8.59
C ARG A 791 3.34 -16.19 7.15
N ASP A 792 4.21 -17.04 6.67
CA ASP A 792 4.74 -17.08 5.32
C ASP A 792 4.42 -18.43 4.69
N TRP A 793 3.81 -18.36 3.52
CA TRP A 793 3.70 -19.50 2.62
C TRP A 793 4.31 -19.10 1.29
N GLU A 794 5.07 -20.01 0.71
CA GLU A 794 5.73 -19.81 -0.57
C GLU A 794 5.33 -20.98 -1.47
N ILE A 795 4.79 -20.69 -2.64
CA ILE A 795 4.38 -21.71 -3.60
C ILE A 795 5.18 -21.52 -4.87
N ASN A 796 6.08 -22.47 -5.13
CA ASN A 796 6.79 -22.52 -6.39
C ASN A 796 5.93 -23.23 -7.44
N VAL A 797 5.51 -22.50 -8.47
CA VAL A 797 4.61 -22.99 -9.52
C VAL A 797 5.21 -24.19 -10.27
N ARG A 798 6.53 -24.22 -10.45
CA ARG A 798 7.23 -25.35 -11.11
C ARG A 798 7.12 -26.62 -10.28
N HIS A 799 7.34 -26.54 -8.97
CA HIS A 799 7.22 -27.68 -8.07
C HIS A 799 5.77 -28.17 -7.99
N LEU A 800 4.80 -27.26 -7.90
CA LEU A 800 3.38 -27.58 -7.93
C LEU A 800 2.99 -28.31 -9.23
N LYS A 801 3.44 -27.79 -10.38
CA LYS A 801 3.27 -28.42 -11.70
C LYS A 801 3.82 -29.84 -11.71
N ASN A 802 5.06 -30.03 -11.28
CA ASN A 802 5.71 -31.34 -11.31
C ASN A 802 5.00 -32.35 -10.40
N THR A 803 4.62 -31.95 -9.18
CA THR A 803 3.84 -32.81 -8.26
C THR A 803 2.51 -33.20 -8.89
N TYR A 804 1.79 -32.27 -9.48
CA TYR A 804 0.51 -32.56 -10.13
C TYR A 804 0.68 -33.48 -11.34
N ARG A 805 1.71 -33.25 -12.19
CA ARG A 805 2.05 -34.15 -13.30
C ARG A 805 2.39 -35.56 -12.83
N ARG A 806 3.07 -35.67 -11.69
CA ARG A 806 3.51 -36.94 -11.12
C ARG A 806 2.36 -37.78 -10.56
N TYR A 807 1.34 -37.15 -9.97
CA TYR A 807 0.29 -37.83 -9.20
C TYR A 807 -1.14 -37.67 -9.76
N GLY A 808 -1.39 -36.71 -10.67
CA GLY A 808 -2.73 -36.34 -11.16
C GLY A 808 -3.58 -35.51 -10.18
N TYR A 809 -3.13 -35.37 -8.93
CA TYR A 809 -3.76 -34.58 -7.87
C TYR A 809 -2.70 -34.14 -6.86
N ILE A 810 -3.05 -33.30 -5.88
CA ILE A 810 -2.14 -32.91 -4.78
C ILE A 810 -2.34 -33.83 -3.56
N PRO A 811 -1.35 -34.70 -3.21
CA PRO A 811 -1.45 -35.55 -2.03
C PRO A 811 -1.43 -34.74 -0.72
N LYS A 812 -2.21 -35.18 0.29
CA LYS A 812 -2.22 -34.53 1.62
C LYS A 812 -0.82 -34.40 2.24
N LYS A 813 0.03 -35.41 2.05
CA LYS A 813 1.44 -35.41 2.51
C LYS A 813 2.30 -34.31 1.87
N CYS A 814 1.95 -33.86 0.66
CA CYS A 814 2.71 -32.86 -0.09
C CYS A 814 2.37 -31.42 0.28
N VAL A 815 1.20 -31.16 0.89
CA VAL A 815 0.74 -29.80 1.21
C VAL A 815 1.82 -29.03 1.97
N LYS A 816 2.36 -29.58 3.06
CA LYS A 816 3.37 -28.91 3.88
C LYS A 816 4.67 -28.60 3.14
N ALA A 817 5.08 -29.44 2.19
CA ALA A 817 6.29 -29.23 1.39
C ALA A 817 6.05 -28.13 0.34
N LEU A 818 4.94 -28.24 -0.40
CA LEU A 818 4.57 -27.29 -1.45
C LEU A 818 4.32 -25.88 -0.92
N THR A 819 3.72 -25.74 0.27
CA THR A 819 3.52 -24.42 0.92
C THR A 819 4.80 -23.78 1.46
N LYS A 820 5.92 -24.53 1.44
CA LYS A 820 7.26 -24.06 1.82
C LYS A 820 8.16 -23.86 0.60
N GLY A 821 7.59 -23.82 -0.60
CA GLY A 821 8.32 -23.70 -1.86
C GLY A 821 9.18 -24.90 -2.19
N LYS A 822 8.96 -26.07 -1.59
CA LYS A 822 9.76 -27.28 -1.82
C LYS A 822 9.08 -28.22 -2.81
N SER A 823 9.87 -28.98 -3.56
CA SER A 823 9.40 -30.11 -4.36
C SER A 823 8.75 -31.19 -3.47
N CYS A 824 7.77 -31.90 -4.01
CA CYS A 824 7.19 -33.09 -3.40
C CYS A 824 6.96 -34.14 -4.48
N LEU A 825 7.87 -35.11 -4.58
CA LEU A 825 7.78 -36.24 -5.53
C LEU A 825 7.78 -37.58 -4.76
N GLY A 826 8.08 -38.69 -5.42
CA GLY A 826 8.03 -40.02 -4.80
C GLY A 826 9.10 -40.24 -3.74
N SER A 827 10.28 -39.62 -3.90
CA SER A 827 11.39 -39.69 -2.94
C SER A 827 12.32 -38.46 -3.00
N ASN A 828 13.09 -38.20 -1.93
CA ASN A 828 14.09 -37.12 -1.91
C ASN A 828 15.14 -37.24 -3.04
N LYS A 829 15.49 -38.47 -3.46
CA LYS A 829 16.44 -38.71 -4.56
C LYS A 829 15.85 -38.31 -5.91
N GLU A 830 14.56 -38.60 -6.11
CA GLU A 830 13.82 -38.17 -7.29
C GLU A 830 13.74 -36.65 -7.33
N GLU A 831 13.36 -36.00 -6.23
CA GLU A 831 13.32 -34.54 -6.11
C GLU A 831 14.64 -33.87 -6.51
N GLN A 832 15.76 -34.31 -5.91
CA GLN A 832 17.08 -33.78 -6.23
C GLN A 832 17.45 -33.96 -7.71
N ALA A 833 17.15 -35.14 -8.28
CA ALA A 833 17.48 -35.44 -9.66
C ALA A 833 16.62 -34.63 -10.65
N VAL A 834 15.33 -34.49 -10.39
CA VAL A 834 14.40 -33.69 -11.20
C VAL A 834 14.77 -32.20 -11.14
N ASP A 835 14.97 -31.67 -9.93
CA ASP A 835 15.31 -30.27 -9.74
C ASP A 835 16.65 -29.95 -10.42
N PHE A 836 17.65 -30.83 -10.30
CA PHE A 836 18.93 -30.68 -10.99
C PHE A 836 18.79 -30.68 -12.52
N LEU A 837 18.03 -31.63 -13.08
CA LEU A 837 17.82 -31.74 -14.52
C LEU A 837 17.14 -30.49 -15.08
N GLN A 838 16.03 -30.05 -14.48
CA GLN A 838 15.25 -28.91 -14.98
C GLN A 838 15.94 -27.55 -14.76
N GLN A 839 16.84 -27.43 -13.78
CA GLN A 839 17.65 -26.22 -13.55
C GLN A 839 18.77 -26.06 -14.58
N ASN A 840 19.38 -27.17 -15.04
CA ASN A 840 20.57 -27.13 -15.89
C ASN A 840 20.29 -27.42 -17.37
N TYR A 841 19.15 -28.04 -17.67
CA TYR A 841 18.79 -28.48 -19.03
C TYR A 841 17.34 -28.10 -19.34
N ASP A 842 17.05 -27.88 -20.62
CA ASP A 842 15.69 -27.69 -21.08
C ASP A 842 15.04 -29.03 -21.40
N VAL A 843 14.51 -29.66 -20.36
CA VAL A 843 13.93 -31.01 -20.43
C VAL A 843 12.57 -31.07 -19.77
N SER A 844 11.65 -31.78 -20.41
CA SER A 844 10.36 -32.16 -19.88
C SER A 844 10.30 -33.65 -19.62
N ILE A 845 10.19 -34.01 -18.33
CA ILE A 845 10.17 -35.40 -17.89
C ILE A 845 8.87 -36.06 -18.39
N LYS A 846 9.01 -37.17 -19.11
CA LYS A 846 7.92 -38.02 -19.61
C LYS A 846 7.65 -39.19 -18.65
N ALA A 847 8.72 -39.76 -18.12
CA ALA A 847 8.63 -40.87 -17.18
C ALA A 847 9.91 -40.99 -16.37
N GLU A 848 9.83 -41.55 -15.17
CA GLU A 848 10.98 -41.86 -14.33
C GLU A 848 11.01 -43.32 -13.90
N LYS A 849 12.22 -43.82 -13.64
CA LYS A 849 12.46 -45.11 -13.03
C LYS A 849 13.56 -44.96 -11.98
N SER A 850 13.24 -45.36 -10.75
CA SER A 850 14.20 -45.41 -9.66
C SER A 850 14.92 -46.76 -9.67
N THR A 851 16.25 -46.72 -9.55
CA THR A 851 17.11 -47.90 -9.39
C THR A 851 18.11 -47.65 -8.28
N PHE A 852 18.72 -48.71 -7.72
CA PHE A 852 19.65 -48.54 -6.59
C PHE A 852 20.79 -47.57 -6.97
N GLY A 853 20.80 -46.41 -6.31
CA GLY A 853 21.79 -45.35 -6.52
C GLY A 853 21.64 -44.50 -7.78
N LYS A 854 20.66 -44.77 -8.64
CA LYS A 854 20.50 -44.08 -9.94
C LYS A 854 19.04 -43.80 -10.24
N MET A 855 18.76 -42.61 -10.74
CA MET A 855 17.47 -42.25 -11.34
C MET A 855 17.59 -42.27 -12.86
N LYS A 856 16.64 -42.88 -13.54
CA LYS A 856 16.54 -42.91 -15.00
C LYS A 856 15.31 -42.11 -15.43
N PHE A 857 15.47 -41.28 -16.44
CA PHE A 857 14.40 -40.42 -16.96
C PHE A 857 14.24 -40.62 -18.46
N LEU A 858 12.99 -40.79 -18.89
CA LEU A 858 12.56 -40.53 -20.26
C LEU A 858 12.11 -39.06 -20.31
N VAL A 859 12.58 -38.32 -21.30
CA VAL A 859 12.20 -36.91 -21.52
C VAL A 859 11.57 -36.78 -22.90
N ASN A 860 10.80 -35.71 -23.14
CA ASN A 860 10.16 -35.50 -24.44
C ASN A 860 11.17 -35.10 -25.52
N GLU A 861 12.23 -34.38 -25.13
CA GLU A 861 13.24 -33.82 -26.01
C GLU A 861 14.31 -34.85 -26.42
N CYS A 862 14.25 -36.06 -25.88
CA CYS A 862 15.12 -37.16 -26.27
C CYS A 862 14.46 -38.54 -26.16
N ASN A 863 14.61 -39.33 -27.21
CA ASN A 863 14.11 -40.71 -27.27
C ASN A 863 14.98 -41.72 -26.48
N ALA A 864 16.10 -41.29 -25.90
CA ALA A 864 17.00 -42.13 -25.12
C ALA A 864 16.97 -41.77 -23.62
N VAL A 865 17.26 -42.76 -22.77
CA VAL A 865 17.17 -42.63 -21.31
C VAL A 865 18.32 -41.78 -20.77
N ILE A 866 17.97 -40.72 -20.02
CA ILE A 866 18.93 -39.93 -19.25
C ILE A 866 19.12 -40.59 -17.89
N THR A 867 20.38 -40.77 -17.46
CA THR A 867 20.68 -41.34 -16.14
C THR A 867 21.30 -40.30 -15.23
N VAL A 868 20.74 -40.13 -14.04
CA VAL A 868 21.28 -39.28 -12.97
C VAL A 868 21.76 -40.19 -11.83
N ASN A 869 23.04 -40.09 -11.48
CA ASN A 869 23.64 -40.84 -10.39
C ASN A 869 23.39 -40.10 -9.06
N THR A 870 22.64 -40.71 -8.16
CA THR A 870 22.21 -40.12 -6.87
C THR A 870 22.83 -40.85 -5.68
N ASN A 871 23.92 -41.60 -5.87
CA ASN A 871 24.57 -42.32 -4.78
C ASN A 871 25.14 -41.34 -3.74
N THR A 872 24.59 -41.41 -2.51
CA THR A 872 25.03 -40.80 -1.24
C THR A 872 25.38 -39.30 -1.21
N LYS A 873 25.29 -38.58 -2.33
CA LYS A 873 25.63 -37.16 -2.41
C LYS A 873 24.43 -36.28 -2.06
N THR A 874 24.65 -35.30 -1.20
CA THR A 874 23.71 -34.22 -0.89
C THR A 874 23.62 -33.16 -1.99
N LYS A 875 24.57 -33.12 -2.92
CA LYS A 875 24.61 -32.15 -4.03
C LYS A 875 25.08 -32.81 -5.33
N LEU A 876 24.23 -32.73 -6.36
CA LEU A 876 24.52 -33.26 -7.70
C LEU A 876 25.39 -32.28 -8.51
N SER A 877 26.23 -32.82 -9.39
CA SER A 877 27.05 -32.08 -10.34
C SER A 877 26.79 -32.54 -11.77
N ARG A 878 27.26 -31.78 -12.76
CA ARG A 878 27.07 -32.14 -14.18
C ARG A 878 27.68 -33.50 -14.55
N ARG A 879 28.72 -33.96 -13.83
CA ARG A 879 29.35 -35.27 -14.03
C ARG A 879 28.47 -36.44 -13.56
N ASP A 880 27.48 -36.15 -12.71
CA ASP A 880 26.55 -37.15 -12.20
C ASP A 880 25.39 -37.40 -13.18
N VAL A 881 25.31 -36.66 -14.29
CA VAL A 881 24.29 -36.83 -15.34
C VAL A 881 24.91 -37.40 -16.61
N LYS A 882 24.44 -38.58 -17.04
CA LYS A 882 24.78 -39.20 -18.30
C LYS A 882 23.66 -38.94 -19.31
N ILE A 883 23.89 -38.00 -20.22
CA ILE A 883 23.02 -37.72 -21.37
C ILE A 883 23.57 -38.51 -22.57
N PRO A 884 22.78 -39.38 -23.22
CA PRO A 884 23.19 -40.07 -24.44
C PRO A 884 23.63 -39.10 -25.54
N SER A 885 24.66 -39.45 -26.32
CA SER A 885 25.17 -38.62 -27.41
C SER A 885 24.14 -38.38 -28.53
N SER A 886 23.14 -39.25 -28.64
CA SER A 886 22.00 -39.09 -29.54
C SER A 886 20.99 -38.01 -29.10
N CYS A 887 21.07 -37.51 -27.86
CA CYS A 887 20.20 -36.46 -27.35
C CYS A 887 20.81 -35.07 -27.59
N LYS A 888 20.15 -34.21 -28.37
CA LYS A 888 20.50 -32.78 -28.49
C LYS A 888 19.62 -31.95 -27.55
N ILE A 889 19.96 -31.95 -26.26
CA ILE A 889 19.23 -31.22 -25.22
C ILE A 889 19.87 -29.84 -25.02
N GLY A 890 19.05 -28.79 -25.09
CA GLY A 890 19.47 -27.42 -24.80
C GLY A 890 19.97 -27.27 -23.36
N ARG A 891 21.11 -26.62 -23.17
CA ARG A 891 21.65 -26.29 -21.84
C ARG A 891 21.11 -24.92 -21.41
N LYS A 892 20.78 -24.78 -20.12
CA LYS A 892 20.27 -23.53 -19.56
C LYS A 892 21.34 -22.62 -19.01
#